data_AF-A0A821BF97-F1
#
_entry.id   AF-A0A821BF97-F1
#
_cell.length_a   1.000
_cell.length_b   1.000
_cell.length_c   1.000
_cell.angle_alpha   90.00
_cell.angle_beta   90.00
_cell.angle_gamma   90.00
#
_symmetry.space_group_name_H-M   'P 1'
#
loop_
_entity.id
_entity.type
_entity.pdbx_description
1 polymer ?
#
loop_
_entity_poly.entity_id
_entity_poly.type
_entity_poly.pdbx_seq_one_letter_code
_entity_poly.pdbx_strand_id
1 'polypeptide(L)'
;NNDTRVDIVVANYGSGDVSVLLGYENGSFANETRYSVGSGPRSVAVGDFNNDTRLDIVVANWNSNDVSVLFGYENGSFEKETRYSVGSYPQSVAVGDFNNDTRLDILVANTASNDVSVLLGYGNRYFAKETRYTVGSSPYSVAVGDFNNDNRLDIVAANNGSNDVSILLQYNRGAVAYGMAYASGGGSSLQCIVIGDLNNDDNLDIVLANYGSNNLGVLFGYGNGSFENQMMLTTGSNSHPTSITIGDFNGDSLVDLVVVNYGTKQVGMMLGYGNGTFANQTSEGISFDSRSLAVASGDFNNDKRSEMAIIYDGRDNVDIFAVYNHGSFSKETRYSLGSYPSSVAVGHFNSDTRVDIVVANYGSGDVSVLLGYENGSFANETRYSVGSGPSSVAVGDFNNDTRLDIVVANMDSNNVSVLFGYKNGSFAKETRYSVGSYPYSVAVGDLNNDTQLDIVVANMDSNDVSVLFGYENGSFAKETRYLVGSYPQSVAVGDFNNDTLLDIVVANSAGDDVSVLLGYDNGSFANETRYSVGSSPSSVAVGHFNNDTRVDIVVANLGDNDVSVLLGYDNGSFGNETRYSVGSRPISVAIGDFNKDTRLDIVVANQVGNDVSVLLGYENGSFAKETRYSVDSYPQSVAVGDFNNDTRLDIVVANTASNDVSVLLGYDYLVFVKQMMLITGNGSRPHSLVISDFNNDGLIDIGVVNLFTQNIGIFLAHDNMSFRNQLTYSTRPYLSPCSMAVGDFNNDTQVDIVFGSCGSDTVGVFLGYGNGSLGNVMVYPTGSNSSRYSLAVGDINNDTMQDIVIANHDNNNLGIFLGYGNGTFSSIILFPLDYGSNPFSIGIGDFNNDRKLDIAVANNGTDSLNILLQTC
;
A
#
# COMPACT_ATOMS: atom_id res chain seq x y z
N ASN A 1 -4.93 26.59 17.87
CA ASN A 1 -4.46 25.24 18.20
C ASN A 1 -2.97 25.27 18.55
N ASN A 2 -2.13 24.40 18.02
CA ASN A 2 -0.71 24.00 18.23
C ASN A 2 -0.60 22.76 19.07
N ASP A 3 -1.31 21.80 18.50
CA ASP A 3 -1.83 20.64 19.17
C ASP A 3 -1.67 19.38 18.31
N THR A 4 -1.12 19.55 17.09
CA THR A 4 -0.62 18.54 16.14
C THR A 4 -1.67 17.72 15.37
N ARG A 5 -2.87 18.28 15.12
CA ARG A 5 -4.10 17.54 14.73
C ARG A 5 -4.68 18.20 13.42
N VAL A 6 -5.30 17.47 12.46
CA VAL A 6 -5.17 17.72 10.95
C VAL A 6 -6.43 18.03 10.10
N ASP A 7 -6.35 18.97 9.13
CA ASP A 7 -7.39 19.87 8.52
C ASP A 7 -7.77 19.75 6.99
N ILE A 8 -9.00 20.09 6.47
CA ILE A 8 -9.47 19.80 5.05
C ILE A 8 -10.40 20.79 4.23
N VAL A 9 -9.90 21.27 3.11
CA VAL A 9 -10.43 22.50 2.50
C VAL A 9 -10.78 22.42 0.98
N VAL A 10 -12.07 22.23 0.56
CA VAL A 10 -12.57 22.27 -0.86
C VAL A 10 -13.95 23.01 -0.98
N ALA A 11 -14.33 23.72 -2.10
CA ALA A 11 -15.30 24.89 -2.15
C ALA A 11 -16.67 24.86 -2.93
N ASN A 12 -17.66 25.70 -2.51
CA ASN A 12 -18.99 25.86 -3.19
C ASN A 12 -18.81 26.90 -4.29
N TYR A 13 -18.90 26.43 -5.52
CA TYR A 13 -19.22 27.33 -6.62
C TYR A 13 -20.71 27.76 -6.67
N GLY A 14 -21.60 26.97 -6.04
CA GLY A 14 -23.00 26.90 -6.47
C GLY A 14 -23.99 27.87 -5.81
N SER A 15 -23.67 28.40 -4.62
CA SER A 15 -24.71 28.90 -3.72
C SER A 15 -24.34 30.22 -3.06
N GLY A 16 -23.10 30.30 -2.58
CA GLY A 16 -22.70 31.44 -1.78
C GLY A 16 -21.35 31.32 -1.05
N ASP A 17 -20.56 30.24 -1.16
CA ASP A 17 -20.09 29.54 0.01
C ASP A 17 -18.60 29.03 0.14
N VAL A 18 -17.87 29.25 1.29
CA VAL A 18 -16.96 28.32 2.05
C VAL A 18 -17.04 28.03 3.65
N SER A 19 -16.63 26.86 4.20
CA SER A 19 -17.06 26.12 5.42
C SER A 19 -15.96 25.41 6.22
N VAL A 20 -16.02 25.35 7.56
CA VAL A 20 -15.15 24.51 8.38
C VAL A 20 -15.92 23.30 8.88
N LEU A 21 -15.13 22.34 9.33
CA LEU A 21 -15.48 21.48 10.43
C LEU A 21 -14.27 21.19 11.39
N LEU A 22 -13.94 21.91 12.48
CA LEU A 22 -12.88 21.50 13.45
C LEU A 22 -13.05 20.08 13.92
N GLY A 23 -12.22 19.20 13.43
CA GLY A 23 -11.91 18.03 14.18
C GLY A 23 -11.32 18.30 15.52
N TYR A 24 -11.49 17.25 16.30
CA TYR A 24 -11.02 17.19 17.65
C TYR A 24 -9.58 16.50 17.47
N GLU A 25 -8.91 15.76 18.38
CA GLU A 25 -7.59 15.04 18.17
C GLU A 25 -7.32 14.18 16.89
N ASN A 26 -7.72 12.90 16.75
CA ASN A 26 -7.76 12.15 15.46
C ASN A 26 -9.13 11.42 15.28
N GLY A 27 -9.71 11.19 14.07
CA GLY A 27 -11.09 10.60 13.89
C GLY A 27 -12.33 11.45 13.40
N SER A 28 -12.75 12.49 14.12
CA SER A 28 -13.85 13.47 13.92
C SER A 28 -13.57 14.86 13.36
N PHE A 29 -14.50 15.49 12.60
CA PHE A 29 -14.50 16.92 12.19
C PHE A 29 -15.83 17.67 12.38
N ALA A 30 -15.84 18.86 12.99
CA ALA A 30 -16.99 19.64 13.48
C ALA A 30 -18.21 19.91 12.58
N ASN A 31 -19.46 19.65 12.97
CA ASN A 31 -20.58 19.97 12.06
C ASN A 31 -20.93 21.47 11.93
N GLU A 32 -21.31 21.86 10.74
CA GLU A 32 -21.02 23.16 10.22
C GLU A 32 -21.98 24.48 10.59
N THR A 33 -21.47 25.72 11.00
CA THR A 33 -21.80 27.24 10.91
C THR A 33 -21.16 28.28 9.87
N ARG A 34 -21.84 28.70 8.80
CA ARG A 34 -21.17 28.95 7.52
C ARG A 34 -20.84 30.44 7.63
N TYR A 35 -19.59 30.80 7.38
CA TYR A 35 -18.98 32.11 7.46
C TYR A 35 -19.68 33.24 6.70
N SER A 36 -19.04 33.89 5.72
CA SER A 36 -19.66 34.54 4.55
C SER A 36 -18.66 35.40 3.79
N VAL A 37 -18.45 35.18 2.47
CA VAL A 37 -17.43 35.93 1.67
C VAL A 37 -17.81 36.31 0.22
N GLY A 38 -17.35 35.70 -0.87
CA GLY A 38 -18.33 35.39 -1.90
C GLY A 38 -18.17 35.42 -3.44
N SER A 39 -19.20 35.91 -4.13
CA SER A 39 -19.79 35.52 -5.43
C SER A 39 -19.17 34.48 -6.43
N GLY A 40 -18.08 33.71 -6.23
CA GLY A 40 -17.71 32.67 -7.22
C GLY A 40 -16.54 31.64 -7.06
N PRO A 41 -15.87 31.45 -5.91
CA PRO A 41 -14.66 30.64 -5.71
C PRO A 41 -14.70 29.17 -6.14
N ARG A 42 -13.52 28.58 -6.03
CA ARG A 42 -13.15 27.29 -6.63
C ARG A 42 -12.07 26.54 -5.84
N SER A 43 -11.32 27.25 -5.01
CA SER A 43 -9.96 26.92 -4.58
C SER A 43 -9.56 27.83 -3.42
N VAL A 44 -8.53 27.43 -2.70
CA VAL A 44 -8.38 27.79 -1.30
C VAL A 44 -6.99 27.41 -0.77
N ALA A 45 -6.34 28.28 0.01
CA ALA A 45 -5.02 28.00 0.57
C ALA A 45 -4.65 28.91 1.73
N VAL A 46 -3.71 28.41 2.51
CA VAL A 46 -3.52 28.59 3.93
C VAL A 46 -2.14 29.30 4.17
N GLY A 47 -1.99 30.53 4.76
CA GLY A 47 -0.65 31.17 5.10
C GLY A 47 -0.46 32.18 6.30
N ASP A 48 0.77 32.28 6.88
CA ASP A 48 1.34 33.04 8.08
C ASP A 48 1.18 34.57 8.27
N PHE A 49 -0.02 35.18 8.29
CA PHE A 49 -0.16 36.61 7.95
C PHE A 49 0.04 37.71 9.04
N ASN A 50 -0.09 37.46 10.36
CA ASN A 50 -0.08 38.54 11.40
C ASN A 50 0.90 38.42 12.60
N ASN A 51 1.88 37.55 12.53
CA ASN A 51 2.78 37.10 13.60
C ASN A 51 2.29 36.86 15.06
N ASP A 52 1.34 35.94 15.33
CA ASP A 52 1.18 35.21 16.58
C ASP A 52 0.79 33.67 16.53
N THR A 53 1.14 32.87 15.49
CA THR A 53 1.04 31.38 15.17
C THR A 53 -0.09 30.66 14.44
N ARG A 54 -1.04 31.27 13.75
CA ARG A 54 -2.34 30.64 13.63
C ARG A 54 -2.87 30.61 12.17
N LEU A 55 -3.27 29.44 11.58
CA LEU A 55 -3.71 29.12 10.17
C LEU A 55 -4.75 30.06 9.48
N ASP A 56 -4.43 31.32 9.31
CA ASP A 56 -5.02 32.23 8.31
C ASP A 56 -5.17 31.67 6.85
N ILE A 57 -6.36 31.65 6.23
CA ILE A 57 -6.53 31.44 4.76
C ILE A 57 -6.49 32.72 3.93
N VAL A 58 -6.17 32.53 2.64
CA VAL A 58 -6.61 33.40 1.55
C VAL A 58 -7.23 32.60 0.42
N VAL A 59 -8.16 33.21 -0.33
CA VAL A 59 -8.89 32.68 -1.49
C VAL A 59 -9.25 33.65 -2.59
N ALA A 60 -9.14 33.11 -3.79
CA ALA A 60 -9.76 33.55 -5.01
C ALA A 60 -11.29 33.31 -5.12
N ASN A 61 -12.06 34.41 -5.16
CA ASN A 61 -13.51 34.44 -5.36
C ASN A 61 -13.92 34.98 -6.75
N TRP A 62 -14.64 34.20 -7.57
CA TRP A 62 -14.80 34.49 -9.02
C TRP A 62 -15.70 35.69 -9.38
N ASN A 63 -17.04 35.67 -9.18
CA ASN A 63 -17.92 36.55 -9.98
C ASN A 63 -17.88 38.05 -9.62
N SER A 64 -17.38 38.48 -8.45
CA SER A 64 -17.20 39.91 -8.13
C SER A 64 -15.77 40.38 -7.80
N ASN A 65 -14.77 39.50 -8.02
CA ASN A 65 -13.41 39.87 -8.43
C ASN A 65 -12.45 40.33 -7.30
N ASP A 66 -12.48 39.66 -6.16
CA ASP A 66 -11.54 39.97 -5.09
C ASP A 66 -11.18 38.79 -4.18
N VAL A 67 -10.29 39.10 -3.25
CA VAL A 67 -10.04 38.34 -2.04
C VAL A 67 -10.36 39.26 -0.86
N SER A 68 -10.13 38.77 0.33
CA SER A 68 -9.91 39.55 1.54
C SER A 68 -8.83 38.83 2.33
N VAL A 69 -8.54 39.28 3.54
CA VAL A 69 -7.67 38.52 4.45
C VAL A 69 -8.12 38.67 5.92
N LEU A 70 -7.26 38.24 6.84
CA LEU A 70 -7.55 37.15 7.77
C LEU A 70 -6.50 37.08 8.92
N PHE A 71 -6.90 37.19 10.22
CA PHE A 71 -6.05 37.12 11.45
C PHE A 71 -6.89 36.72 12.74
N GLY A 72 -7.02 35.53 13.46
CA GLY A 72 -8.30 35.24 14.29
C GLY A 72 -8.66 34.51 15.62
N TYR A 73 -9.59 35.01 16.47
CA TYR A 73 -9.75 34.79 17.96
C TYR A 73 -9.77 33.38 18.58
N GLU A 74 -9.15 33.27 19.78
CA GLU A 74 -9.36 32.25 20.83
C GLU A 74 -9.31 30.82 20.31
N ASN A 75 -10.45 30.41 19.78
CA ASN A 75 -11.15 29.17 20.02
C ASN A 75 -11.80 28.60 18.77
N GLY A 76 -11.75 29.37 17.69
CA GLY A 76 -12.52 29.02 16.53
C GLY A 76 -12.90 30.13 15.52
N SER A 77 -12.42 31.35 15.71
CA SER A 77 -13.06 32.56 15.18
C SER A 77 -12.51 33.18 13.87
N PHE A 78 -13.03 32.81 12.72
CA PHE A 78 -12.81 33.46 11.42
C PHE A 78 -13.61 34.87 11.29
N GLU A 79 -13.19 36.03 11.89
CA GLU A 79 -13.73 37.46 11.77
C GLU A 79 -13.98 37.97 10.38
N LYS A 80 -15.21 38.45 10.24
CA LYS A 80 -15.75 39.32 9.20
C LYS A 80 -14.71 40.04 8.33
N GLU A 81 -14.97 39.95 7.04
CA GLU A 81 -13.96 40.00 6.01
C GLU A 81 -13.21 41.32 5.81
N THR A 82 -11.87 41.26 5.77
CA THR A 82 -11.04 42.45 5.50
C THR A 82 -10.79 42.62 4.01
N ARG A 83 -11.73 43.21 3.26
CA ARG A 83 -11.73 43.15 1.77
C ARG A 83 -10.57 43.83 1.06
N TYR A 84 -9.93 43.06 0.17
CA TYR A 84 -8.84 43.53 -0.69
C TYR A 84 -9.14 43.14 -2.14
N SER A 85 -9.60 44.13 -2.92
CA SER A 85 -9.83 43.99 -4.36
C SER A 85 -8.65 43.31 -5.06
N VAL A 86 -8.91 42.31 -5.92
CA VAL A 86 -7.88 41.71 -6.77
C VAL A 86 -8.26 41.75 -8.24
N GLY A 87 -7.75 40.83 -9.05
CA GLY A 87 -8.13 40.70 -10.44
C GLY A 87 -9.49 40.05 -10.66
N SER A 88 -9.84 39.94 -11.94
CA SER A 88 -11.15 39.52 -12.39
C SER A 88 -11.24 38.01 -12.55
N TYR A 89 -12.37 37.46 -12.14
CA TYR A 89 -12.62 36.02 -12.01
C TYR A 89 -11.48 35.23 -11.32
N PRO A 90 -11.12 35.58 -10.07
CA PRO A 90 -10.25 34.74 -9.25
C PRO A 90 -10.69 33.27 -9.21
N GLN A 91 -9.73 32.36 -9.36
CA GLN A 91 -9.95 30.92 -9.53
C GLN A 91 -9.03 30.03 -8.69
N SER A 92 -7.88 30.51 -8.23
CA SER A 92 -7.00 29.74 -7.33
C SER A 92 -6.08 30.64 -6.51
N VAL A 93 -5.47 30.10 -5.46
CA VAL A 93 -4.81 30.87 -4.42
C VAL A 93 -3.69 30.06 -3.73
N ALA A 94 -2.65 30.74 -3.23
CA ALA A 94 -1.55 30.18 -2.46
C ALA A 94 -0.84 31.26 -1.62
N VAL A 95 0.24 30.89 -0.93
CA VAL A 95 0.45 31.33 0.47
C VAL A 95 1.90 31.17 0.94
N GLY A 96 2.60 32.27 1.22
CA GLY A 96 4.05 32.20 1.48
C GLY A 96 4.67 33.53 1.88
N ASP A 97 5.68 33.54 2.75
CA ASP A 97 6.54 34.69 3.03
C ASP A 97 7.42 34.92 1.81
N PHE A 98 6.81 35.57 0.81
CA PHE A 98 7.50 35.95 -0.40
C PHE A 98 8.53 37.01 -0.05
N ASN A 99 8.22 37.93 0.86
CA ASN A 99 9.07 39.09 1.11
C ASN A 99 10.31 38.79 2.00
N ASN A 100 10.33 37.67 2.71
CA ASN A 100 11.30 37.27 3.74
C ASN A 100 11.45 38.35 4.82
N ASP A 101 10.34 38.56 5.53
CA ASP A 101 10.31 39.24 6.82
C ASP A 101 9.57 38.47 7.94
N THR A 102 9.50 37.14 7.79
CA THR A 102 9.02 36.09 8.72
C THR A 102 7.51 36.05 8.92
N ARG A 103 6.74 36.46 7.91
CA ARG A 103 5.28 36.54 7.90
C ARG A 103 4.84 36.16 6.49
N LEU A 104 3.88 35.25 6.30
CA LEU A 104 3.44 34.98 4.94
C LEU A 104 2.72 36.20 4.34
N ASP A 105 2.83 36.24 3.03
CA ASP A 105 2.15 37.06 2.07
C ASP A 105 1.20 36.13 1.25
N ILE A 106 0.51 36.72 0.28
CA ILE A 106 -0.62 36.10 -0.40
C ILE A 106 -0.47 36.09 -1.91
N LEU A 107 -0.86 35.00 -2.56
CA LEU A 107 -0.88 34.83 -4.01
C LEU A 107 -2.30 34.46 -4.48
N VAL A 108 -2.81 35.14 -5.51
CA VAL A 108 -4.15 34.90 -6.08
C VAL A 108 -4.09 34.85 -7.60
N ALA A 109 -4.70 33.83 -8.22
CA ALA A 109 -4.83 33.67 -9.68
C ALA A 109 -6.16 34.20 -10.22
N ASN A 110 -6.11 35.20 -11.12
CA ASN A 110 -7.27 35.94 -11.61
C ASN A 110 -7.59 35.66 -13.09
N THR A 111 -8.52 34.74 -13.36
CA THR A 111 -8.75 34.16 -14.69
C THR A 111 -9.09 35.20 -15.77
N ALA A 112 -9.98 36.16 -15.51
CA ALA A 112 -10.43 37.11 -16.53
C ALA A 112 -9.53 38.34 -16.70
N SER A 113 -8.76 38.74 -15.68
CA SER A 113 -7.79 39.83 -15.81
C SER A 113 -6.42 39.38 -16.31
N ASN A 114 -6.10 38.07 -16.24
CA ASN A 114 -4.84 37.50 -16.74
C ASN A 114 -3.63 38.03 -15.93
N ASP A 115 -3.81 38.13 -14.61
CA ASP A 115 -2.79 38.51 -13.65
C ASP A 115 -2.88 37.64 -12.39
N VAL A 116 -1.79 37.63 -11.62
CA VAL A 116 -1.85 37.28 -10.20
C VAL A 116 -1.81 38.54 -9.36
N SER A 117 -2.54 38.55 -8.25
CA SER A 117 -2.42 39.59 -7.24
C SER A 117 -1.59 39.06 -6.07
N VAL A 118 -0.61 39.85 -5.65
CA VAL A 118 0.18 39.60 -4.44
C VAL A 118 -0.17 40.66 -3.39
N LEU A 119 -0.43 40.20 -2.17
CA LEU A 119 -0.76 41.06 -1.04
C LEU A 119 0.25 40.76 0.07
N LEU A 120 0.98 41.79 0.53
CA LEU A 120 2.07 41.62 1.49
C LEU A 120 1.59 41.81 2.93
N GLY A 121 1.87 40.85 3.81
CA GLY A 121 1.44 40.85 5.22
C GLY A 121 2.28 41.79 6.06
N TYR A 122 1.65 42.73 6.78
CA TYR A 122 2.37 43.59 7.74
C TYR A 122 2.50 42.97 9.13
N GLY A 123 2.13 41.70 9.35
CA GLY A 123 2.29 41.03 10.65
C GLY A 123 1.43 41.65 11.75
N ASN A 124 0.26 42.22 11.40
CA ASN A 124 -0.55 43.04 12.32
C ASN A 124 -2.01 43.31 11.87
N ARG A 125 -2.64 42.39 11.14
CA ARG A 125 -3.99 42.54 10.54
C ARG A 125 -4.14 43.45 9.33
N TYR A 126 -3.04 43.89 8.72
CA TYR A 126 -3.10 44.73 7.53
C TYR A 126 -2.20 44.20 6.44
N PHE A 127 -2.74 44.17 5.22
CA PHE A 127 -1.94 43.96 4.02
C PHE A 127 -1.57 45.29 3.39
N ALA A 128 -0.44 45.28 2.68
CA ALA A 128 -0.24 46.21 1.58
C ALA A 128 -1.40 46.08 0.59
N LYS A 129 -1.85 47.21 0.01
CA LYS A 129 -2.78 47.17 -1.12
C LYS A 129 -2.18 46.26 -2.22
N GLU A 130 -3.01 45.41 -2.83
CA GLU A 130 -2.60 44.48 -3.89
C GLU A 130 -1.59 45.07 -4.89
N THR A 131 -0.53 44.30 -5.14
CA THR A 131 0.39 44.51 -6.25
C THR A 131 0.14 43.42 -7.28
N ARG A 132 -0.20 43.84 -8.50
CA ARG A 132 -0.63 42.94 -9.57
C ARG A 132 0.51 42.67 -10.54
N TYR A 133 0.64 41.42 -10.91
CA TYR A 133 1.65 40.95 -11.85
C TYR A 133 0.96 40.20 -12.98
N THR A 134 1.04 40.73 -14.19
CA THR A 134 0.45 40.08 -15.38
C THR A 134 1.08 38.71 -15.60
N VAL A 135 0.25 37.71 -15.87
CA VAL A 135 0.64 36.33 -16.19
C VAL A 135 0.06 35.93 -17.55
N GLY A 136 0.07 34.63 -17.88
CA GLY A 136 -0.69 34.11 -19.01
C GLY A 136 -2.20 34.33 -18.86
N SER A 137 -2.97 33.98 -19.89
CA SER A 137 -4.42 34.16 -19.88
C SER A 137 -5.17 33.01 -19.23
N SER A 138 -6.25 33.35 -18.52
CA SER A 138 -7.03 32.41 -17.70
C SER A 138 -6.20 31.58 -16.69
N PRO A 139 -5.40 32.18 -15.78
CA PRO A 139 -4.81 31.47 -14.64
C PRO A 139 -5.89 30.70 -13.87
N TYR A 140 -5.63 29.42 -13.59
CA TYR A 140 -6.60 28.45 -13.07
C TYR A 140 -6.14 27.68 -11.82
N SER A 141 -4.83 27.57 -11.62
CA SER A 141 -4.23 26.97 -10.42
C SER A 141 -2.96 27.74 -10.06
N VAL A 142 -2.67 27.93 -8.78
CA VAL A 142 -1.41 28.50 -8.29
C VAL A 142 -0.87 27.67 -7.14
N ALA A 143 0.45 27.71 -6.99
CA ALA A 143 1.16 27.17 -5.85
C ALA A 143 2.46 27.97 -5.64
N VAL A 144 3.22 27.63 -4.61
CA VAL A 144 4.35 28.42 -4.10
C VAL A 144 5.41 27.51 -3.51
N GLY A 145 6.66 27.97 -3.52
CA GLY A 145 7.82 27.23 -3.08
C GLY A 145 9.07 28.06 -3.30
N ASP A 146 10.18 27.76 -2.63
CA ASP A 146 11.47 28.33 -3.03
C ASP A 146 11.95 27.60 -4.29
N PHE A 147 11.87 28.28 -5.43
CA PHE A 147 12.32 27.74 -6.72
C PHE A 147 13.74 28.21 -7.08
N ASN A 148 14.37 29.05 -6.24
CA ASN A 148 15.65 29.69 -6.52
C ASN A 148 16.75 29.49 -5.45
N ASN A 149 16.40 28.82 -4.35
CA ASN A 149 17.21 28.44 -3.20
C ASN A 149 17.83 29.62 -2.42
N ASP A 150 17.37 30.86 -2.63
CA ASP A 150 17.77 32.02 -1.83
C ASP A 150 16.97 32.20 -0.51
N ASN A 151 16.20 31.17 -0.14
CA ASN A 151 15.39 31.03 1.06
C ASN A 151 14.23 32.02 1.08
N ARG A 152 13.55 32.16 -0.07
CA ARG A 152 12.37 33.01 -0.26
C ARG A 152 11.35 32.29 -1.11
N LEU A 153 10.07 32.47 -0.80
CA LEU A 153 9.03 31.81 -1.57
C LEU A 153 8.78 32.55 -2.89
N ASP A 154 8.89 31.80 -3.97
CA ASP A 154 8.55 32.18 -5.34
C ASP A 154 7.14 31.68 -5.70
N ILE A 155 6.67 32.12 -6.87
CA ILE A 155 5.26 32.06 -7.27
C ILE A 155 5.13 31.32 -8.60
N VAL A 156 4.24 30.30 -8.65
CA VAL A 156 3.85 29.62 -9.89
C VAL A 156 2.34 29.75 -10.17
N ALA A 157 1.97 30.08 -11.41
CA ALA A 157 0.60 30.17 -11.90
C ALA A 157 0.38 29.36 -13.19
N ALA A 158 -0.61 28.47 -13.19
CA ALA A 158 -0.98 27.59 -14.31
C ALA A 158 -2.12 28.22 -15.15
N ASN A 159 -1.85 28.59 -16.40
CA ASN A 159 -2.71 29.44 -17.23
C ASN A 159 -3.46 28.65 -18.32
N ASN A 160 -4.75 28.39 -18.06
CA ASN A 160 -5.63 27.55 -18.88
C ASN A 160 -5.89 28.12 -20.29
N GLY A 161 -5.83 29.43 -20.47
CA GLY A 161 -6.20 30.14 -21.70
C GLY A 161 -5.04 30.44 -22.64
N SER A 162 -3.87 30.78 -22.09
CA SER A 162 -2.63 30.93 -22.87
C SER A 162 -1.98 29.59 -23.17
N ASN A 163 -2.19 28.59 -22.31
CA ASN A 163 -1.45 27.33 -22.29
C ASN A 163 0.03 27.58 -21.97
N ASP A 164 0.28 28.19 -20.82
CA ASP A 164 1.59 28.35 -20.23
C ASP A 164 1.51 28.34 -18.70
N VAL A 165 2.67 28.27 -18.07
CA VAL A 165 2.89 28.43 -16.63
C VAL A 165 3.75 29.65 -16.43
N SER A 166 3.32 30.59 -15.60
CA SER A 166 4.08 31.80 -15.27
C SER A 166 4.82 31.61 -13.94
N ILE A 167 6.11 31.91 -13.95
CA ILE A 167 7.01 31.89 -12.80
C ILE A 167 7.40 33.33 -12.47
N LEU A 168 7.15 33.74 -11.22
CA LEU A 168 7.45 35.07 -10.71
C LEU A 168 8.38 34.92 -9.50
N LEU A 169 9.48 35.68 -9.52
CA LEU A 169 10.61 35.48 -8.62
C LEU A 169 10.78 36.66 -7.65
N GLN A 170 11.14 36.36 -6.40
CA GLN A 170 11.38 37.33 -5.35
C GLN A 170 12.82 37.83 -5.32
N TYR A 171 13.02 39.15 -5.44
CA TYR A 171 14.36 39.72 -5.51
C TYR A 171 14.71 40.64 -4.34
N ASN A 172 13.74 41.35 -3.73
CA ASN A 172 13.92 42.20 -2.55
C ASN A 172 12.59 42.32 -1.81
N ARG A 173 12.62 42.44 -0.47
CA ARG A 173 11.44 42.63 0.42
C ARG A 173 10.25 43.35 -0.24
N GLY A 174 9.29 42.54 -0.71
CA GLY A 174 8.00 42.97 -1.24
C GLY A 174 7.97 43.29 -2.74
N ALA A 175 9.06 43.06 -3.46
CA ALA A 175 9.21 43.36 -4.87
C ALA A 175 9.47 42.06 -5.66
N VAL A 176 8.39 41.32 -5.92
CA VAL A 176 8.37 40.27 -6.93
C VAL A 176 8.64 40.90 -8.30
N ALA A 177 9.36 40.20 -9.17
CA ALA A 177 9.45 40.54 -10.58
C ALA A 177 8.99 39.36 -11.45
N TYR A 178 8.47 39.66 -12.64
CA TYR A 178 8.14 38.65 -13.64
C TYR A 178 9.44 37.92 -14.05
N GLY A 179 9.52 36.63 -13.77
CA GLY A 179 10.64 35.78 -14.16
C GLY A 179 10.51 35.36 -15.61
N MET A 180 9.79 34.26 -15.84
CA MET A 180 9.57 33.67 -17.16
C MET A 180 8.19 33.01 -17.26
N ALA A 181 7.77 32.66 -18.49
CA ALA A 181 6.64 31.76 -18.68
C ALA A 181 7.03 30.59 -19.60
N TYR A 182 6.52 29.42 -19.25
CA TYR A 182 6.84 28.13 -19.84
C TYR A 182 5.59 27.57 -20.54
N ALA A 183 5.62 27.43 -21.86
CA ALA A 183 4.46 26.99 -22.63
C ALA A 183 4.04 25.56 -22.27
N SER A 184 2.77 25.36 -21.90
CA SER A 184 2.22 24.10 -21.39
C SER A 184 1.69 23.16 -22.49
N GLY A 185 2.21 23.29 -23.72
CA GLY A 185 1.71 22.63 -24.92
C GLY A 185 0.44 23.25 -25.53
N GLY A 186 0.34 23.26 -26.86
CA GLY A 186 -0.81 23.83 -27.57
C GLY A 186 -2.07 22.95 -27.47
N GLY A 187 -3.20 23.54 -27.07
CA GLY A 187 -4.48 22.82 -26.89
C GLY A 187 -4.66 22.17 -25.52
N SER A 188 -3.82 22.54 -24.55
CA SER A 188 -3.97 22.17 -23.15
C SER A 188 -5.20 22.84 -22.50
N SER A 189 -5.43 22.50 -21.23
CA SER A 189 -6.43 23.16 -20.38
C SER A 189 -6.09 22.78 -18.95
N LEU A 190 -5.28 23.60 -18.29
CA LEU A 190 -4.71 23.34 -16.97
C LEU A 190 -5.81 23.30 -15.90
N GLN A 191 -5.90 22.22 -15.12
CA GLN A 191 -6.93 22.02 -14.08
C GLN A 191 -6.38 22.00 -12.65
N CYS A 192 -5.17 21.51 -12.45
CA CYS A 192 -4.56 21.29 -11.14
C CYS A 192 -3.04 21.48 -11.26
N ILE A 193 -2.41 21.92 -10.16
CA ILE A 193 -0.98 22.00 -9.97
C ILE A 193 -0.61 21.26 -8.68
N VAL A 194 0.54 20.58 -8.66
CA VAL A 194 1.17 20.02 -7.46
C VAL A 194 2.66 20.37 -7.48
N ILE A 195 3.26 20.57 -6.31
CA ILE A 195 4.69 20.81 -6.12
C ILE A 195 5.27 19.69 -5.26
N GLY A 196 6.51 19.31 -5.52
CA GLY A 196 7.36 18.46 -4.69
C GLY A 196 8.80 18.51 -5.21
N ASP A 197 9.72 17.75 -4.62
CA ASP A 197 10.92 17.32 -5.33
C ASP A 197 10.54 16.05 -6.13
N LEU A 198 10.78 16.02 -7.44
CA LEU A 198 10.47 14.88 -8.32
C LEU A 198 11.72 14.26 -8.95
N ASN A 199 12.90 14.73 -8.56
CA ASN A 199 14.16 14.33 -9.15
C ASN A 199 15.29 14.07 -8.14
N ASN A 200 15.01 14.26 -6.84
CA ASN A 200 15.87 14.12 -5.68
C ASN A 200 17.14 15.00 -5.74
N ASP A 201 17.01 16.25 -6.22
CA ASP A 201 18.09 17.26 -6.24
C ASP A 201 17.90 18.42 -5.25
N ASP A 202 17.00 18.25 -4.27
CA ASP A 202 16.62 19.21 -3.23
C ASP A 202 15.92 20.50 -3.76
N ASN A 203 15.60 20.57 -5.07
CA ASN A 203 14.85 21.68 -5.66
C ASN A 203 13.35 21.35 -5.79
N LEU A 204 12.52 22.39 -5.90
CA LEU A 204 11.08 22.23 -6.10
C LEU A 204 10.71 22.20 -7.59
N ASP A 205 10.01 21.12 -7.96
CA ASP A 205 9.47 20.83 -9.28
C ASP A 205 7.95 21.06 -9.33
N ILE A 206 7.38 21.14 -10.54
CA ILE A 206 5.96 21.47 -10.75
C ILE A 206 5.29 20.41 -11.64
N VAL A 207 4.18 19.83 -11.19
CA VAL A 207 3.30 18.90 -11.94
C VAL A 207 1.97 19.57 -12.28
N LEU A 208 1.45 19.31 -13.48
CA LEU A 208 0.31 20.03 -14.05
C LEU A 208 -0.69 19.08 -14.74
N ALA A 209 -1.98 19.14 -14.40
CA ALA A 209 -3.02 18.35 -15.07
C ALA A 209 -3.56 19.06 -16.34
N ASN A 210 -3.25 18.56 -17.53
CA ASN A 210 -3.74 19.12 -18.80
C ASN A 210 -4.98 18.37 -19.33
N TYR A 211 -6.16 18.82 -18.91
CA TYR A 211 -7.45 18.25 -19.30
C TYR A 211 -7.67 18.25 -20.83
N GLY A 212 -7.29 19.34 -21.52
CA GLY A 212 -7.51 19.49 -22.97
C GLY A 212 -6.59 18.65 -23.86
N SER A 213 -5.34 18.44 -23.44
CA SER A 213 -4.29 17.78 -24.24
C SER A 213 -3.92 16.38 -23.75
N ASN A 214 -4.59 15.86 -22.71
CA ASN A 214 -4.54 14.46 -22.27
C ASN A 214 -3.13 14.00 -21.81
N ASN A 215 -2.53 14.79 -20.92
CA ASN A 215 -1.21 14.54 -20.34
C ASN A 215 -1.07 15.24 -18.98
N LEU A 216 0.00 14.89 -18.25
CA LEU A 216 0.60 15.75 -17.25
C LEU A 216 1.77 16.53 -17.87
N GLY A 217 1.93 17.78 -17.48
CA GLY A 217 3.15 18.55 -17.75
C GLY A 217 4.00 18.64 -16.49
N VAL A 218 5.32 18.41 -16.61
CA VAL A 218 6.28 18.53 -15.51
C VAL A 218 7.36 19.56 -15.88
N LEU A 219 7.74 20.41 -14.92
CA LEU A 219 8.82 21.40 -15.05
C LEU A 219 9.83 21.17 -13.92
N PHE A 220 11.08 20.86 -14.29
CA PHE A 220 12.17 20.61 -13.34
C PHE A 220 12.89 21.90 -12.96
N GLY A 221 13.04 22.19 -11.68
CA GLY A 221 13.60 23.43 -11.15
C GLY A 221 15.12 23.37 -10.99
N TYR A 222 15.87 24.31 -11.58
CA TYR A 222 17.34 24.34 -11.48
C TYR A 222 17.87 25.02 -10.19
N GLY A 223 17.06 25.11 -9.13
CA GLY A 223 17.42 25.80 -7.88
C GLY A 223 17.89 27.24 -8.10
N ASN A 224 17.33 27.94 -9.09
CA ASN A 224 17.70 29.33 -9.44
C ASN A 224 16.55 30.18 -10.06
N GLY A 225 15.31 29.70 -9.95
CA GLY A 225 14.12 30.35 -10.51
C GLY A 225 13.90 30.14 -12.02
N SER A 226 14.79 29.38 -12.68
CA SER A 226 14.56 28.84 -14.01
C SER A 226 14.36 27.34 -13.99
N PHE A 227 13.49 26.88 -14.87
CA PHE A 227 13.13 25.48 -15.07
C PHE A 227 13.64 24.96 -16.43
N GLU A 228 13.74 23.65 -16.56
CA GLU A 228 13.91 22.98 -17.85
C GLU A 228 12.68 23.20 -18.77
N ASN A 229 12.83 22.88 -20.06
CA ASN A 229 11.69 22.76 -20.96
C ASN A 229 10.73 21.68 -20.45
N GLN A 230 9.43 21.96 -20.49
CA GLN A 230 8.39 21.07 -19.97
C GLN A 230 8.50 19.63 -20.51
N MET A 231 8.61 18.67 -19.60
CA MET A 231 8.41 17.24 -19.89
C MET A 231 6.91 16.94 -19.94
N MET A 232 6.48 16.12 -20.90
CA MET A 232 5.06 15.80 -21.10
C MET A 232 4.81 14.31 -20.91
N LEU A 233 4.15 13.95 -19.81
CA LEU A 233 3.81 12.57 -19.44
C LEU A 233 2.40 12.25 -19.96
N THR A 234 2.29 11.35 -20.95
CA THR A 234 0.99 11.01 -21.55
C THR A 234 0.09 10.27 -20.56
N THR A 235 -1.15 10.76 -20.35
CA THR A 235 -2.16 10.07 -19.53
C THR A 235 -3.11 9.20 -20.36
N GLY A 236 -2.86 9.10 -21.68
CA GLY A 236 -3.62 8.29 -22.63
C GLY A 236 -4.69 9.07 -23.40
N SER A 237 -5.08 8.58 -24.59
CA SER A 237 -6.02 9.29 -25.47
C SER A 237 -7.41 9.47 -24.85
N ASN A 238 -7.90 10.72 -24.81
CA ASN A 238 -9.15 11.14 -24.17
C ASN A 238 -9.21 10.93 -22.64
N SER A 239 -8.06 10.81 -21.96
CA SER A 239 -7.97 10.67 -20.50
C SER A 239 -8.60 11.81 -19.72
N HIS A 240 -8.46 13.07 -20.19
CA HIS A 240 -8.93 14.29 -19.51
C HIS A 240 -8.60 14.29 -18.00
N PRO A 241 -7.31 14.41 -17.60
CA PRO A 241 -6.89 14.38 -16.20
C PRO A 241 -7.52 15.52 -15.39
N THR A 242 -7.99 15.22 -14.18
CA THR A 242 -8.74 16.17 -13.32
C THR A 242 -8.19 16.34 -11.91
N SER A 243 -7.45 15.37 -11.38
CA SER A 243 -6.81 15.41 -10.05
C SER A 243 -5.48 14.69 -10.10
N ILE A 244 -4.52 15.13 -9.29
CA ILE A 244 -3.21 14.50 -9.08
C ILE A 244 -3.03 14.32 -7.57
N THR A 245 -2.36 13.25 -7.14
CA THR A 245 -1.70 13.14 -5.83
C THR A 245 -0.29 12.58 -6.02
N ILE A 246 0.56 12.73 -5.00
CA ILE A 246 1.95 12.27 -4.97
C ILE A 246 2.23 11.49 -3.69
N GLY A 247 3.24 10.62 -3.71
CA GLY A 247 3.65 9.78 -2.59
C GLY A 247 4.64 8.71 -3.06
N ASP A 248 5.17 7.92 -2.12
CA ASP A 248 5.84 6.66 -2.47
C ASP A 248 4.77 5.58 -2.57
N PHE A 249 4.44 5.13 -3.78
CA PHE A 249 3.41 4.12 -4.02
C PHE A 249 4.01 2.72 -4.22
N ASN A 250 5.34 2.57 -4.27
CA ASN A 250 6.00 1.31 -4.61
C ASN A 250 6.98 0.77 -3.54
N GLY A 251 7.39 1.62 -2.60
CA GLY A 251 8.26 1.32 -1.48
C GLY A 251 9.75 1.62 -1.71
N ASP A 252 10.11 2.38 -2.75
CA ASP A 252 11.50 2.74 -3.08
C ASP A 252 11.97 4.10 -2.52
N SER A 253 11.09 4.79 -1.77
CA SER A 253 11.30 6.13 -1.20
C SER A 253 11.53 7.24 -2.23
N LEU A 254 11.03 7.05 -3.46
CA LEU A 254 10.97 8.07 -4.51
C LEU A 254 9.54 8.60 -4.67
N VAL A 255 9.37 9.72 -5.37
CA VAL A 255 8.04 10.33 -5.57
C VAL A 255 7.39 9.78 -6.85
N ASP A 256 6.33 8.98 -6.67
CA ASP A 256 5.43 8.53 -7.72
C ASP A 256 4.27 9.53 -7.94
N LEU A 257 3.65 9.48 -9.12
CA LEU A 257 2.50 10.30 -9.48
C LEU A 257 1.24 9.46 -9.69
N VAL A 258 0.12 9.83 -9.06
CA VAL A 258 -1.19 9.23 -9.33
C VAL A 258 -2.17 10.27 -9.83
N VAL A 259 -2.91 9.94 -10.89
CA VAL A 259 -3.78 10.85 -11.65
C VAL A 259 -5.16 10.24 -11.89
N VAL A 260 -6.22 11.02 -11.66
CA VAL A 260 -7.59 10.60 -11.97
C VAL A 260 -8.00 11.14 -13.35
N ASN A 261 -8.24 10.22 -14.29
CA ASN A 261 -8.55 10.49 -15.68
C ASN A 261 -10.05 10.35 -15.95
N TYR A 262 -10.75 11.48 -15.97
CA TYR A 262 -12.22 11.54 -16.07
C TYR A 262 -12.76 10.97 -17.39
N GLY A 263 -12.07 11.21 -18.51
CA GLY A 263 -12.55 10.84 -19.85
C GLY A 263 -12.31 9.39 -20.24
N THR A 264 -11.22 8.76 -19.76
CA THR A 264 -11.02 7.30 -19.87
C THR A 264 -11.69 6.52 -18.74
N LYS A 265 -12.08 7.19 -17.65
CA LYS A 265 -12.66 6.58 -16.43
C LYS A 265 -11.66 5.64 -15.78
N GLN A 266 -10.42 6.10 -15.64
CA GLN A 266 -9.32 5.34 -15.07
C GLN A 266 -8.63 6.14 -13.98
N VAL A 267 -8.08 5.43 -13.01
CA VAL A 267 -7.00 5.96 -12.18
C VAL A 267 -5.70 5.51 -12.84
N GLY A 268 -4.75 6.42 -13.01
CA GLY A 268 -3.45 6.14 -13.60
C GLY A 268 -2.32 6.42 -12.61
N MET A 269 -1.27 5.62 -12.65
CA MET A 269 -0.06 5.78 -11.84
C MET A 269 1.18 5.77 -12.74
N MET A 270 2.09 6.72 -12.51
CA MET A 270 3.38 6.86 -13.17
C MET A 270 4.46 6.81 -12.08
N LEU A 271 5.24 5.73 -12.06
CA LEU A 271 6.31 5.55 -11.09
C LEU A 271 7.47 6.51 -11.35
N GLY A 272 8.06 7.08 -10.30
CA GLY A 272 9.25 7.92 -10.38
C GLY A 272 10.53 7.09 -10.50
N TYR A 273 11.57 7.69 -11.10
CA TYR A 273 12.93 7.11 -11.09
C TYR A 273 13.94 7.98 -10.32
N GLY A 274 13.46 8.89 -9.45
CA GLY A 274 14.31 9.72 -8.58
C GLY A 274 15.33 10.55 -9.35
N ASN A 275 14.95 11.01 -10.55
CA ASN A 275 15.78 11.75 -11.49
C ASN A 275 14.97 12.58 -12.50
N GLY A 276 13.70 12.86 -12.20
CA GLY A 276 12.77 13.57 -13.08
C GLY A 276 12.21 12.75 -14.25
N THR A 277 12.62 11.49 -14.44
CA THR A 277 11.98 10.60 -15.41
C THR A 277 10.98 9.66 -14.74
N PHE A 278 9.91 9.33 -15.48
CA PHE A 278 8.77 8.56 -14.99
C PHE A 278 8.47 7.37 -15.89
N ALA A 279 7.93 6.31 -15.30
CA ALA A 279 7.36 5.18 -16.03
C ALA A 279 6.14 5.62 -16.86
N ASN A 280 5.81 4.85 -17.91
CA ASN A 280 4.53 5.01 -18.61
C ASN A 280 3.37 4.75 -17.65
N GLN A 281 2.27 5.50 -17.78
CA GLN A 281 1.08 5.34 -16.95
C GLN A 281 0.55 3.90 -16.98
N THR A 282 0.67 3.19 -15.85
CA THR A 282 -0.17 2.03 -15.54
C THR A 282 -1.54 2.53 -15.11
N SER A 283 -2.63 1.83 -15.41
CA SER A 283 -3.97 2.39 -15.13
C SER A 283 -5.06 1.35 -14.95
N GLU A 284 -5.84 1.49 -13.90
CA GLU A 284 -6.97 0.63 -13.54
C GLU A 284 -8.32 1.28 -13.91
N GLY A 285 -9.28 0.44 -14.30
CA GLY A 285 -10.63 0.84 -14.72
C GLY A 285 -11.59 1.14 -13.57
N ILE A 286 -12.08 2.38 -13.51
CA ILE A 286 -13.19 2.75 -12.63
C ILE A 286 -14.49 2.25 -13.26
N SER A 287 -15.27 1.45 -12.54
CA SER A 287 -16.39 0.68 -13.12
C SER A 287 -17.62 1.52 -13.55
N PHE A 288 -17.57 2.85 -13.45
CA PHE A 288 -18.72 3.77 -13.60
C PHE A 288 -18.34 5.15 -14.17
N ASP A 289 -19.31 5.82 -14.79
CA ASP A 289 -19.19 7.14 -15.44
C ASP A 289 -19.30 8.31 -14.44
N SER A 290 -18.41 8.38 -13.44
CA SER A 290 -18.50 9.33 -12.31
C SER A 290 -17.20 10.13 -12.12
N ARG A 291 -17.29 11.47 -12.01
CA ARG A 291 -16.15 12.34 -11.65
C ARG A 291 -15.75 12.11 -10.19
N SER A 292 -14.45 12.09 -9.91
CA SER A 292 -13.93 12.12 -8.53
C SER A 292 -14.36 13.40 -7.80
N LEU A 293 -14.67 13.26 -6.52
CA LEU A 293 -14.96 14.39 -5.61
C LEU A 293 -13.80 14.64 -4.65
N ALA A 294 -13.20 13.58 -4.11
CA ALA A 294 -12.00 13.65 -3.29
C ALA A 294 -11.06 12.47 -3.60
N VAL A 295 -9.78 12.69 -3.29
CA VAL A 295 -8.66 11.75 -3.37
C VAL A 295 -7.83 11.96 -2.10
N ALA A 296 -7.41 10.88 -1.45
CA ALA A 296 -6.34 10.89 -0.46
C ALA A 296 -5.38 9.74 -0.75
N SER A 297 -4.14 9.86 -0.28
CA SER A 297 -3.13 8.80 -0.33
C SER A 297 -2.34 8.75 0.97
N GLY A 298 -1.90 7.54 1.33
CA GLY A 298 -1.19 7.26 2.58
C GLY A 298 -1.12 5.75 2.82
N ASP A 299 -0.28 5.34 3.77
CA ASP A 299 -0.02 3.94 4.09
C ASP A 299 -1.19 3.34 4.90
N PHE A 300 -1.97 2.40 4.32
CA PHE A 300 -3.16 1.84 4.96
C PHE A 300 -2.92 0.45 5.59
N ASN A 301 -1.76 -0.17 5.38
CA ASN A 301 -1.40 -1.47 5.95
C ASN A 301 -0.09 -1.48 6.77
N ASN A 302 0.59 -0.33 6.91
CA ASN A 302 1.89 -0.15 7.54
C ASN A 302 3.04 -0.90 6.82
N ASP A 303 2.96 -1.04 5.49
CA ASP A 303 4.03 -1.64 4.66
C ASP A 303 5.03 -0.62 4.07
N LYS A 304 4.80 0.68 4.31
CA LYS A 304 5.53 1.87 3.85
C LYS A 304 5.27 2.29 2.40
N ARG A 305 4.30 1.71 1.72
CA ARG A 305 3.75 2.24 0.47
C ARG A 305 2.58 3.16 0.75
N SER A 306 2.14 3.87 -0.28
CA SER A 306 0.92 4.66 -0.27
C SER A 306 -0.19 3.91 -0.99
N GLU A 307 -1.31 3.68 -0.31
CA GLU A 307 -2.59 3.39 -0.95
C GLU A 307 -3.24 4.70 -1.42
N MET A 308 -4.37 4.56 -2.12
CA MET A 308 -5.21 5.66 -2.54
C MET A 308 -6.69 5.38 -2.25
N ALA A 309 -7.36 6.32 -1.57
CA ALA A 309 -8.81 6.30 -1.36
C ALA A 309 -9.50 7.31 -2.30
N ILE A 310 -10.54 6.88 -3.02
CA ILE A 310 -11.31 7.74 -3.94
C ILE A 310 -12.82 7.62 -3.74
N ILE A 311 -13.50 8.76 -3.75
CA ILE A 311 -14.97 8.87 -3.89
C ILE A 311 -15.36 9.61 -5.16
N TYR A 312 -16.56 9.33 -5.66
CA TYR A 312 -17.07 9.88 -6.91
C TYR A 312 -18.54 10.30 -6.80
N ASP A 313 -18.96 11.27 -7.61
CA ASP A 313 -20.37 11.67 -7.64
C ASP A 313 -21.29 10.52 -8.09
N GLY A 314 -22.43 10.39 -7.41
CA GLY A 314 -23.50 9.44 -7.74
C GLY A 314 -23.23 7.97 -7.40
N ARG A 315 -22.09 7.65 -6.75
CA ARG A 315 -21.74 6.31 -6.27
C ARG A 315 -22.26 6.04 -4.86
N ASP A 316 -22.08 4.84 -4.33
CA ASP A 316 -22.50 4.40 -2.99
C ASP A 316 -21.38 3.63 -2.26
N ASN A 317 -20.14 4.08 -2.47
CA ASN A 317 -18.94 3.40 -2.02
C ASN A 317 -17.71 4.33 -2.02
N VAL A 318 -16.67 3.95 -1.28
CA VAL A 318 -15.27 4.35 -1.55
C VAL A 318 -14.61 3.24 -2.38
N ASP A 319 -13.73 3.60 -3.30
CA ASP A 319 -12.85 2.64 -3.98
C ASP A 319 -11.41 2.85 -3.47
N ILE A 320 -10.79 1.77 -3.00
CA ILE A 320 -9.38 1.77 -2.55
C ILE A 320 -8.53 1.12 -3.63
N PHE A 321 -7.42 1.79 -3.98
CA PHE A 321 -6.43 1.32 -4.93
C PHE A 321 -5.09 1.16 -4.21
N ALA A 322 -4.36 0.11 -4.55
CA ALA A 322 -3.10 -0.28 -3.94
C ALA A 322 -2.11 -0.73 -5.03
N VAL A 323 -0.81 -0.77 -4.70
CA VAL A 323 0.23 -1.28 -5.61
C VAL A 323 0.87 -2.54 -5.03
N TYR A 324 0.35 -3.69 -5.44
CA TYR A 324 0.92 -4.95 -5.01
C TYR A 324 2.17 -5.31 -5.81
N ASN A 325 3.19 -5.74 -5.08
CA ASN A 325 4.22 -6.61 -5.61
C ASN A 325 3.60 -7.98 -5.85
N HIS A 326 3.10 -8.22 -7.07
CA HIS A 326 2.76 -9.57 -7.47
C HIS A 326 4.04 -10.30 -7.88
N GLY A 327 4.53 -11.14 -6.97
CA GLY A 327 5.52 -12.16 -7.26
C GLY A 327 5.10 -12.94 -8.49
N SER A 328 5.93 -12.88 -9.52
CA SER A 328 5.67 -13.42 -10.84
C SER A 328 6.93 -14.05 -11.40
N PHE A 329 6.77 -14.83 -12.46
CA PHE A 329 7.83 -15.68 -12.95
C PHE A 329 8.16 -15.39 -14.40
N SER A 330 9.46 -15.31 -14.67
CA SER A 330 9.98 -15.09 -16.01
C SER A 330 9.43 -16.14 -16.96
N LYS A 331 9.42 -15.85 -18.25
CA LYS A 331 9.33 -16.94 -19.22
C LYS A 331 10.49 -17.91 -18.93
N GLU A 332 10.14 -19.19 -18.83
CA GLU A 332 11.09 -20.27 -18.56
C GLU A 332 12.33 -20.24 -19.47
N THR A 333 13.49 -20.46 -18.86
CA THR A 333 14.75 -20.81 -19.54
C THR A 333 15.04 -22.28 -19.28
N ARG A 334 15.43 -23.05 -20.31
CA ARG A 334 15.55 -24.51 -20.24
C ARG A 334 16.99 -24.99 -20.34
N TYR A 335 17.36 -25.97 -19.51
CA TYR A 335 18.69 -26.60 -19.50
C TYR A 335 18.57 -28.11 -19.65
N SER A 336 19.09 -28.68 -20.74
CA SER A 336 19.03 -30.12 -21.03
C SER A 336 19.89 -30.97 -20.07
N LEU A 337 19.38 -32.15 -19.72
CA LEU A 337 19.90 -33.03 -18.66
C LEU A 337 20.15 -34.47 -19.16
N GLY A 338 20.43 -35.37 -18.22
CA GLY A 338 20.25 -36.82 -18.38
C GLY A 338 18.79 -37.20 -18.64
N SER A 339 18.55 -38.47 -18.92
CA SER A 339 17.25 -38.93 -19.42
C SER A 339 16.27 -39.27 -18.30
N TYR A 340 15.01 -38.84 -18.46
CA TYR A 340 13.94 -38.96 -17.47
C TYR A 340 14.33 -38.36 -16.10
N PRO A 341 14.57 -37.04 -16.01
CA PRO A 341 14.78 -36.38 -14.72
C PRO A 341 13.56 -36.57 -13.81
N SER A 342 13.80 -36.94 -12.55
CA SER A 342 12.80 -37.41 -11.58
C SER A 342 12.66 -36.50 -10.36
N SER A 343 13.77 -35.94 -9.86
CA SER A 343 13.80 -35.10 -8.66
C SER A 343 14.90 -34.03 -8.76
N VAL A 344 14.62 -32.82 -8.28
CA VAL A 344 15.56 -31.69 -8.24
C VAL A 344 15.76 -31.20 -6.80
N ALA A 345 17.00 -30.83 -6.46
CA ALA A 345 17.39 -30.12 -5.24
C ALA A 345 18.40 -29.01 -5.59
N VAL A 346 18.62 -28.08 -4.65
CA VAL A 346 19.42 -26.87 -4.88
C VAL A 346 20.37 -26.59 -3.71
N GLY A 347 21.46 -25.86 -3.94
CA GLY A 347 22.39 -25.44 -2.88
C GLY A 347 23.75 -24.96 -3.40
N HIS A 348 24.65 -24.53 -2.52
CA HIS A 348 25.98 -24.02 -2.88
C HIS A 348 27.05 -25.13 -2.94
N PHE A 349 27.11 -25.91 -4.02
CA PHE A 349 28.05 -27.04 -4.15
C PHE A 349 29.52 -26.62 -4.35
N ASN A 350 29.74 -25.40 -4.85
CA ASN A 350 31.07 -24.88 -5.17
C ASN A 350 31.65 -23.91 -4.09
N SER A 351 30.89 -23.61 -3.03
CA SER A 351 31.22 -22.64 -1.97
C SER A 351 31.42 -21.17 -2.44
N ASP A 352 30.75 -20.75 -3.52
CA ASP A 352 30.46 -19.35 -3.83
C ASP A 352 29.03 -18.96 -3.36
N THR A 353 28.58 -17.73 -3.67
CA THR A 353 27.32 -17.16 -3.16
C THR A 353 26.08 -17.50 -3.99
N ARG A 354 26.23 -18.25 -5.09
CA ARG A 354 25.16 -18.53 -6.05
C ARG A 354 24.61 -19.92 -5.84
N VAL A 355 23.31 -20.09 -5.99
CA VAL A 355 22.66 -21.39 -5.82
C VAL A 355 22.90 -22.24 -7.07
N ASP A 356 23.49 -23.42 -6.89
CA ASP A 356 23.66 -24.46 -7.91
C ASP A 356 22.46 -25.45 -7.89
N ILE A 357 22.26 -26.21 -8.96
CA ILE A 357 21.19 -27.22 -9.09
C ILE A 357 21.78 -28.65 -9.16
N VAL A 358 21.12 -29.62 -8.50
CA VAL A 358 21.31 -31.06 -8.73
C VAL A 358 19.99 -31.74 -9.12
N VAL A 359 20.03 -32.61 -10.13
CA VAL A 359 18.84 -33.36 -10.62
C VAL A 359 19.14 -34.85 -10.72
N ALA A 360 18.27 -35.69 -10.18
CA ALA A 360 18.28 -37.15 -10.37
C ALA A 360 17.68 -37.52 -11.74
N ASN A 361 18.36 -38.38 -12.50
CA ASN A 361 17.92 -38.83 -13.83
C ASN A 361 17.59 -40.33 -13.83
N TYR A 362 16.32 -40.68 -13.61
CA TYR A 362 15.85 -42.07 -13.46
C TYR A 362 16.33 -42.98 -14.61
N GLY A 363 16.25 -42.49 -15.85
CA GLY A 363 16.55 -43.27 -17.05
C GLY A 363 18.03 -43.41 -17.40
N SER A 364 18.90 -42.50 -16.95
CA SER A 364 20.35 -42.59 -17.21
C SER A 364 21.17 -43.15 -16.04
N GLY A 365 20.60 -43.23 -14.82
CA GLY A 365 21.30 -43.78 -13.65
C GLY A 365 22.43 -42.86 -13.15
N ASP A 366 22.23 -41.56 -13.30
CA ASP A 366 23.15 -40.50 -12.89
C ASP A 366 22.40 -39.31 -12.27
N VAL A 367 23.14 -38.45 -11.57
CA VAL A 367 22.70 -37.09 -11.23
C VAL A 367 23.40 -36.08 -12.14
N SER A 368 22.67 -35.06 -12.60
CA SER A 368 23.21 -33.88 -13.29
C SER A 368 23.41 -32.74 -12.28
N VAL A 369 24.62 -32.20 -12.20
CA VAL A 369 24.94 -30.99 -11.41
C VAL A 369 25.17 -29.82 -12.37
N LEU A 370 24.50 -28.70 -12.14
CA LEU A 370 24.57 -27.48 -12.93
C LEU A 370 24.98 -26.32 -12.01
N LEU A 371 26.13 -25.70 -12.27
CA LEU A 371 26.63 -24.61 -11.44
C LEU A 371 26.02 -23.26 -11.85
N GLY A 372 25.71 -22.41 -10.87
CA GLY A 372 25.03 -21.13 -11.04
C GLY A 372 25.93 -19.99 -11.52
N TYR A 373 25.30 -19.02 -12.20
CA TYR A 373 25.85 -17.71 -12.54
C TYR A 373 24.96 -16.59 -11.97
N GLU A 374 25.57 -15.44 -11.71
CA GLU A 374 25.04 -14.21 -11.07
C GLU A 374 23.77 -13.62 -11.74
N ASN A 375 23.33 -14.15 -12.88
CA ASN A 375 22.17 -13.70 -13.64
C ASN A 375 21.04 -14.74 -13.68
N GLY A 376 20.98 -15.68 -12.73
CA GLY A 376 19.98 -16.76 -12.69
C GLY A 376 20.14 -17.79 -13.81
N SER A 377 21.32 -17.86 -14.44
CA SER A 377 21.59 -18.79 -15.54
C SER A 377 22.64 -19.83 -15.15
N PHE A 378 22.58 -21.01 -15.77
CA PHE A 378 23.38 -22.16 -15.36
C PHE A 378 24.43 -22.60 -16.37
N ALA A 379 25.51 -23.19 -15.86
CA ALA A 379 26.48 -23.94 -16.64
C ALA A 379 25.89 -25.24 -17.20
N ASN A 380 26.52 -25.80 -18.23
CA ASN A 380 26.18 -27.13 -18.75
C ASN A 380 26.33 -28.21 -17.66
N GLU A 381 25.47 -29.23 -17.70
CA GLU A 381 25.50 -30.34 -16.76
C GLU A 381 26.87 -31.05 -16.65
N THR A 382 27.24 -31.40 -15.42
CA THR A 382 28.26 -32.41 -15.12
C THR A 382 27.59 -33.60 -14.44
N ARG A 383 27.73 -34.81 -15.00
CA ARG A 383 27.00 -35.99 -14.53
C ARG A 383 27.85 -36.97 -13.72
N TYR A 384 27.24 -37.50 -12.65
CA TYR A 384 27.83 -38.46 -11.72
C TYR A 384 26.95 -39.71 -11.62
N SER A 385 27.50 -40.90 -11.89
CA SER A 385 26.74 -42.15 -11.84
C SER A 385 26.36 -42.55 -10.42
N VAL A 386 25.13 -43.04 -10.25
CA VAL A 386 24.55 -43.45 -8.96
C VAL A 386 24.00 -44.89 -9.04
N GLY A 387 23.05 -45.27 -8.19
CA GLY A 387 22.30 -46.52 -8.35
C GLY A 387 21.39 -46.53 -9.58
N SER A 388 20.73 -47.66 -9.83
CA SER A 388 19.75 -47.75 -10.92
C SER A 388 18.39 -47.24 -10.46
N GLY A 389 17.74 -46.49 -11.35
CA GLY A 389 16.45 -45.84 -11.10
C GLY A 389 16.48 -44.77 -10.01
N PRO A 390 17.37 -43.75 -10.08
CA PRO A 390 17.37 -42.68 -9.09
C PRO A 390 16.03 -41.91 -9.11
N SER A 391 15.36 -41.89 -7.96
CA SER A 391 13.97 -41.44 -7.79
C SER A 391 13.88 -40.10 -7.08
N SER A 392 14.72 -39.86 -6.07
CA SER A 392 14.75 -38.64 -5.27
C SER A 392 16.18 -38.26 -4.89
N VAL A 393 16.46 -36.96 -4.84
CA VAL A 393 17.75 -36.38 -4.41
C VAL A 393 17.54 -35.39 -3.26
N ALA A 394 18.44 -35.43 -2.28
CA ALA A 394 18.56 -34.44 -1.20
C ALA A 394 20.04 -34.09 -0.99
N VAL A 395 20.32 -33.01 -0.26
CA VAL A 395 21.66 -32.44 -0.08
C VAL A 395 21.90 -32.01 1.36
N GLY A 396 23.16 -32.05 1.80
CA GLY A 396 23.56 -31.71 3.17
C GLY A 396 25.06 -31.92 3.36
N ASP A 397 25.64 -31.42 4.44
CA ASP A 397 27.03 -31.74 4.82
C ASP A 397 27.02 -32.99 5.71
N PHE A 398 27.29 -34.18 5.14
CA PHE A 398 27.23 -35.43 5.90
C PHE A 398 28.52 -35.74 6.66
N ASN A 399 29.59 -34.97 6.42
CA ASN A 399 30.94 -35.27 6.89
C ASN A 399 31.62 -34.11 7.64
N ASN A 400 30.88 -33.02 7.86
CA ASN A 400 31.23 -31.79 8.57
C ASN A 400 32.43 -31.04 7.96
N ASP A 401 32.62 -31.10 6.63
CA ASP A 401 33.72 -30.41 5.93
C ASP A 401 33.37 -29.03 5.35
N THR A 402 32.16 -28.55 5.65
CA THR A 402 31.49 -27.31 5.21
C THR A 402 31.23 -27.23 3.70
N ARG A 403 30.85 -28.36 3.09
CA ARG A 403 30.36 -28.44 1.70
C ARG A 403 29.09 -29.28 1.65
N LEU A 404 28.24 -29.00 0.68
CA LEU A 404 27.07 -29.82 0.41
C LEU A 404 27.49 -31.07 -0.38
N ASP A 405 27.23 -32.22 0.23
CA ASP A 405 27.22 -33.54 -0.37
C ASP A 405 25.84 -33.82 -0.99
N ILE A 406 25.74 -34.90 -1.77
CA ILE A 406 24.49 -35.36 -2.39
C ILE A 406 24.11 -36.75 -1.86
N VAL A 407 22.84 -36.95 -1.48
CA VAL A 407 22.23 -38.28 -1.28
C VAL A 407 21.13 -38.53 -2.31
N VAL A 408 21.07 -39.75 -2.85
CA VAL A 408 20.11 -40.14 -3.90
C VAL A 408 19.45 -41.47 -3.55
N ALA A 409 18.12 -41.52 -3.53
CA ALA A 409 17.34 -42.76 -3.47
C ALA A 409 17.36 -43.47 -4.83
N ASN A 410 17.71 -44.76 -4.87
CA ASN A 410 17.84 -45.55 -6.10
C ASN A 410 16.81 -46.68 -6.15
N MET A 411 15.61 -46.36 -6.64
CA MET A 411 14.40 -47.20 -6.64
C MET A 411 14.64 -48.63 -7.13
N ASP A 412 15.25 -48.81 -8.31
CA ASP A 412 15.42 -50.13 -8.92
C ASP A 412 16.52 -50.98 -8.27
N SER A 413 17.27 -50.43 -7.31
CA SER A 413 18.41 -51.11 -6.66
C SER A 413 18.37 -51.12 -5.13
N ASN A 414 17.30 -50.64 -4.49
CA ASN A 414 17.06 -50.75 -3.04
C ASN A 414 18.24 -50.27 -2.17
N ASN A 415 18.80 -49.11 -2.54
CA ASN A 415 19.88 -48.45 -1.82
C ASN A 415 19.79 -46.93 -1.99
N VAL A 416 20.49 -46.19 -1.13
CA VAL A 416 20.88 -44.79 -1.39
C VAL A 416 22.34 -44.71 -1.84
N SER A 417 22.66 -43.76 -2.71
CA SER A 417 24.02 -43.35 -3.06
C SER A 417 24.35 -42.03 -2.38
N VAL A 418 25.49 -41.95 -1.67
CA VAL A 418 26.02 -40.72 -1.06
C VAL A 418 27.31 -40.31 -1.79
N LEU A 419 27.41 -39.05 -2.22
CA LEU A 419 28.52 -38.48 -2.98
C LEU A 419 29.07 -37.23 -2.27
N PHE A 420 30.31 -37.27 -1.79
CA PHE A 420 30.91 -36.15 -1.08
C PHE A 420 31.31 -34.99 -2.00
N GLY A 421 31.09 -33.75 -1.55
CA GLY A 421 31.37 -32.52 -2.29
C GLY A 421 32.82 -32.04 -2.22
N TYR A 422 33.37 -31.61 -3.35
CA TYR A 422 34.64 -30.88 -3.43
C TYR A 422 34.40 -29.41 -3.77
N LYS A 423 35.25 -28.52 -3.22
CA LYS A 423 35.19 -27.05 -3.32
C LYS A 423 35.16 -26.45 -4.75
N ASN A 424 35.23 -27.26 -5.80
CA ASN A 424 35.08 -26.84 -7.20
C ASN A 424 33.71 -27.21 -7.80
N GLY A 425 32.71 -27.56 -6.98
CA GLY A 425 31.41 -28.03 -7.47
C GLY A 425 31.48 -29.41 -8.13
N SER A 426 32.46 -30.24 -7.76
CA SER A 426 32.59 -31.60 -8.27
C SER A 426 32.53 -32.63 -7.16
N PHE A 427 32.08 -33.85 -7.48
CA PHE A 427 31.73 -34.85 -6.47
C PHE A 427 32.65 -36.07 -6.49
N ALA A 428 32.82 -36.66 -5.30
CA ALA A 428 33.44 -37.94 -5.11
C ALA A 428 32.61 -39.06 -5.76
N LYS A 429 33.23 -40.24 -5.94
CA LYS A 429 32.47 -41.42 -6.33
C LYS A 429 31.52 -41.83 -5.20
N GLU A 430 30.27 -42.13 -5.57
CA GLU A 430 29.25 -42.70 -4.70
C GLU A 430 29.73 -43.85 -3.76
N THR A 431 29.29 -43.76 -2.51
CA THR A 431 29.19 -44.88 -1.56
C THR A 431 27.71 -45.27 -1.42
N ARG A 432 27.40 -46.57 -1.38
CA ARG A 432 26.00 -47.06 -1.34
C ARG A 432 25.64 -47.74 -0.03
N TYR A 433 24.43 -47.46 0.46
CA TYR A 433 23.85 -48.06 1.67
C TYR A 433 22.50 -48.68 1.35
N SER A 434 22.26 -49.93 1.79
CA SER A 434 20.97 -50.61 1.60
C SER A 434 19.84 -49.96 2.40
N VAL A 435 18.63 -50.00 1.84
CA VAL A 435 17.38 -49.47 2.42
C VAL A 435 16.21 -50.43 2.14
N GLY A 436 14.97 -49.95 2.26
CA GLY A 436 13.76 -50.68 1.89
C GLY A 436 13.59 -50.97 0.40
N SER A 437 12.44 -51.57 0.08
CA SER A 437 12.09 -51.98 -1.28
C SER A 437 11.43 -50.83 -2.02
N TYR A 438 11.93 -50.52 -3.23
CA TYR A 438 11.51 -49.36 -4.02
C TYR A 438 11.60 -48.03 -3.23
N PRO A 439 12.81 -47.60 -2.82
CA PRO A 439 12.99 -46.28 -2.21
C PRO A 439 12.61 -45.18 -3.20
N TYR A 440 11.62 -44.36 -2.85
CA TYR A 440 11.03 -43.36 -3.74
C TYR A 440 11.46 -41.93 -3.38
N SER A 441 11.46 -41.59 -2.09
CA SER A 441 11.82 -40.27 -1.58
C SER A 441 12.86 -40.37 -0.46
N VAL A 442 13.79 -39.42 -0.44
CA VAL A 442 14.79 -39.24 0.63
C VAL A 442 14.68 -37.86 1.25
N ALA A 443 14.78 -37.80 2.58
CA ALA A 443 14.90 -36.59 3.39
C ALA A 443 16.12 -36.71 4.33
N VAL A 444 16.61 -35.59 4.85
CA VAL A 444 17.80 -35.52 5.71
C VAL A 444 17.60 -34.53 6.85
N GLY A 445 18.26 -34.78 7.98
CA GLY A 445 18.17 -33.98 9.20
C GLY A 445 18.87 -34.69 10.36
N ASP A 446 19.10 -34.01 11.47
CA ASP A 446 19.58 -34.64 12.71
C ASP A 446 18.39 -35.23 13.48
N LEU A 447 18.27 -36.56 13.50
CA LEU A 447 17.11 -37.28 14.06
C LEU A 447 17.38 -37.84 15.46
N ASN A 448 18.59 -37.64 15.99
CA ASN A 448 19.04 -38.20 17.27
C ASN A 448 19.68 -37.16 18.21
N ASN A 449 19.84 -35.91 17.73
CA ASN A 449 20.47 -34.77 18.40
C ASN A 449 21.98 -34.98 18.69
N ASP A 450 22.70 -35.64 17.77
CA ASP A 450 24.15 -35.86 17.83
C ASP A 450 24.98 -34.90 16.95
N THR A 451 24.32 -33.99 16.23
CA THR A 451 24.84 -32.99 15.28
C THR A 451 25.32 -33.51 13.93
N GLN A 452 25.14 -34.81 13.63
CA GLN A 452 25.30 -35.34 12.27
C GLN A 452 23.97 -35.32 11.50
N LEU A 453 24.05 -35.18 10.17
CA LEU A 453 22.89 -35.37 9.30
C LEU A 453 22.66 -36.86 9.04
N ASP A 454 21.47 -37.33 9.41
CA ASP A 454 20.93 -38.65 9.12
C ASP A 454 20.18 -38.68 7.78
N ILE A 455 19.82 -39.89 7.33
CA ILE A 455 19.03 -40.12 6.11
C ILE A 455 17.73 -40.86 6.46
N VAL A 456 16.58 -40.31 6.04
CA VAL A 456 15.27 -40.98 6.04
C VAL A 456 14.85 -41.30 4.61
N VAL A 457 14.39 -42.53 4.36
CA VAL A 457 13.97 -42.96 3.01
C VAL A 457 12.59 -43.63 3.05
N ALA A 458 11.63 -43.12 2.27
CA ALA A 458 10.32 -43.73 2.05
C ALA A 458 10.43 -44.89 1.04
N ASN A 459 9.98 -46.09 1.42
CA ASN A 459 10.16 -47.31 0.63
C ASN A 459 8.79 -47.88 0.20
N MET A 460 8.44 -47.60 -1.04
CA MET A 460 7.09 -47.74 -1.59
C MET A 460 6.56 -49.18 -1.51
N ASP A 461 7.39 -50.19 -1.82
CA ASP A 461 6.96 -51.60 -1.88
C ASP A 461 6.97 -52.27 -0.49
N SER A 462 7.82 -51.82 0.44
CA SER A 462 7.88 -52.39 1.80
C SER A 462 6.95 -51.71 2.82
N ASN A 463 6.36 -50.55 2.49
CA ASN A 463 5.46 -49.79 3.38
C ASN A 463 6.15 -49.43 4.72
N ASP A 464 7.44 -49.11 4.62
CA ASP A 464 8.29 -48.70 5.73
C ASP A 464 9.14 -47.47 5.36
N VAL A 465 9.53 -46.68 6.36
CA VAL A 465 10.66 -45.77 6.25
C VAL A 465 11.93 -46.45 6.75
N SER A 466 13.06 -46.14 6.11
CA SER A 466 14.39 -46.57 6.52
C SER A 466 15.15 -45.36 7.05
N VAL A 467 15.57 -45.42 8.31
CA VAL A 467 16.39 -44.40 8.99
C VAL A 467 17.82 -44.91 9.10
N LEU A 468 18.78 -44.12 8.63
CA LEU A 468 20.21 -44.43 8.66
C LEU A 468 20.93 -43.29 9.38
N PHE A 469 21.42 -43.56 10.59
CA PHE A 469 22.14 -42.57 11.39
C PHE A 469 23.52 -42.24 10.80
N GLY A 470 23.90 -40.97 10.82
CA GLY A 470 25.21 -40.47 10.41
C GLY A 470 26.32 -40.84 11.40
N TYR A 471 27.56 -40.49 11.03
CA TYR A 471 28.75 -40.50 11.88
C TYR A 471 29.69 -39.37 11.42
N GLU A 472 30.53 -38.84 12.31
CA GLU A 472 31.53 -37.77 12.06
C GLU A 472 32.45 -37.95 10.82
N ASN A 473 32.46 -39.14 10.20
CA ASN A 473 33.30 -39.49 9.06
C ASN A 473 32.52 -39.62 7.73
N GLY A 474 31.25 -39.20 7.68
CA GLY A 474 30.38 -39.33 6.51
C GLY A 474 29.93 -40.77 6.18
N SER A 475 30.19 -41.73 7.08
CA SER A 475 29.64 -43.08 6.95
C SER A 475 28.35 -43.23 7.74
N PHE A 476 27.47 -44.11 7.27
CA PHE A 476 26.15 -44.29 7.87
C PHE A 476 26.02 -45.65 8.59
N ALA A 477 25.21 -45.65 9.64
CA ALA A 477 24.73 -46.84 10.33
C ALA A 477 23.91 -47.73 9.39
N LYS A 478 23.67 -48.98 9.82
CA LYS A 478 22.72 -49.85 9.13
C LYS A 478 21.30 -49.33 9.35
N GLU A 479 20.48 -49.37 8.29
CA GLU A 479 19.04 -49.12 8.30
C GLU A 479 18.33 -49.67 9.56
N THR A 480 17.59 -48.80 10.24
CA THR A 480 16.49 -49.14 11.15
C THR A 480 15.18 -48.79 10.45
N ARG A 481 14.13 -49.60 10.61
CA ARG A 481 12.87 -49.42 9.87
C ARG A 481 11.66 -49.25 10.75
N TYR A 482 10.76 -48.37 10.33
CA TYR A 482 9.48 -48.07 10.97
C TYR A 482 8.36 -48.24 9.96
N LEU A 483 7.24 -48.85 10.37
CA LEU A 483 6.08 -49.09 9.49
C LEU A 483 5.27 -47.80 9.31
N VAL A 484 4.77 -47.60 8.09
CA VAL A 484 3.97 -46.43 7.68
C VAL A 484 2.74 -46.86 6.87
N GLY A 485 2.05 -45.91 6.24
CA GLY A 485 0.92 -46.19 5.36
C GLY A 485 1.27 -46.90 4.05
N SER A 486 0.23 -47.15 3.27
CA SER A 486 0.30 -47.97 2.06
C SER A 486 0.89 -47.19 0.88
N TYR A 487 1.91 -47.73 0.21
CA TYR A 487 2.64 -47.07 -0.89
C TYR A 487 3.14 -45.66 -0.51
N PRO A 488 4.08 -45.53 0.43
CA PRO A 488 4.69 -44.25 0.77
C PRO A 488 5.49 -43.69 -0.42
N GLN A 489 5.14 -42.48 -0.88
CA GLN A 489 5.79 -41.80 -2.01
C GLN A 489 6.83 -40.79 -1.53
N SER A 490 6.48 -39.96 -0.54
CA SER A 490 7.25 -38.78 -0.14
C SER A 490 7.41 -38.72 1.37
N VAL A 491 8.59 -38.33 1.84
CA VAL A 491 8.92 -38.12 3.25
C VAL A 491 9.49 -36.73 3.48
N ALA A 492 9.12 -36.11 4.59
CA ALA A 492 9.72 -34.89 5.11
C ALA A 492 9.97 -35.03 6.63
N VAL A 493 10.78 -34.13 7.18
CA VAL A 493 11.14 -34.10 8.62
C VAL A 493 10.97 -32.68 9.17
N GLY A 494 10.65 -32.58 10.46
CA GLY A 494 10.40 -31.31 11.14
C GLY A 494 10.03 -31.57 12.60
N ASP A 495 10.12 -30.56 13.46
CA ASP A 495 9.62 -30.65 14.84
C ASP A 495 8.12 -30.33 14.86
N PHE A 496 7.26 -31.34 14.99
CA PHE A 496 5.80 -31.15 14.99
C PHE A 496 5.23 -30.93 16.40
N ASN A 497 6.04 -31.08 17.45
CA ASN A 497 5.58 -31.13 18.84
C ASN A 497 6.25 -30.08 19.76
N ASN A 498 7.29 -29.40 19.26
CA ASN A 498 8.12 -28.38 19.91
C ASN A 498 8.97 -28.91 21.09
N ASP A 499 9.51 -30.14 20.96
CA ASP A 499 10.47 -30.73 21.90
C ASP A 499 11.94 -30.67 21.44
N THR A 500 12.21 -30.06 20.28
CA THR A 500 13.52 -29.89 19.61
C THR A 500 14.11 -31.15 18.96
N LEU A 501 13.34 -32.24 18.84
CA LEU A 501 13.69 -33.40 18.02
C LEU A 501 13.02 -33.31 16.64
N LEU A 502 13.61 -33.93 15.62
CA LEU A 502 12.99 -34.04 14.30
C LEU A 502 12.08 -35.28 14.23
N ASP A 503 10.79 -35.02 14.05
CA ASP A 503 9.76 -36.00 13.72
C ASP A 503 9.77 -36.32 12.20
N ILE A 504 9.08 -37.39 11.80
CA ILE A 504 8.96 -37.84 10.40
C ILE A 504 7.49 -37.77 9.94
N VAL A 505 7.23 -37.18 8.76
CA VAL A 505 5.93 -37.27 8.06
C VAL A 505 6.07 -37.94 6.69
N VAL A 506 5.11 -38.80 6.32
CA VAL A 506 5.14 -39.60 5.09
C VAL A 506 3.80 -39.58 4.37
N ALA A 507 3.79 -39.29 3.06
CA ALA A 507 2.60 -39.33 2.21
C ALA A 507 2.37 -40.72 1.60
N ASN A 508 1.21 -41.32 1.85
CA ASN A 508 0.91 -42.71 1.55
C ASN A 508 -0.14 -42.84 0.42
N SER A 509 0.34 -42.96 -0.81
CA SER A 509 -0.49 -42.87 -2.03
C SER A 509 -1.59 -43.93 -2.19
N ALA A 510 -1.54 -45.04 -1.46
CA ALA A 510 -2.59 -46.06 -1.44
C ALA A 510 -3.33 -46.15 -0.10
N GLY A 511 -3.04 -45.24 0.84
CA GLY A 511 -3.80 -45.04 2.08
C GLY A 511 -4.79 -43.87 2.02
N ASP A 512 -4.58 -42.92 1.10
CA ASP A 512 -5.20 -41.58 1.11
C ASP A 512 -5.00 -40.88 2.48
N ASP A 513 -3.82 -41.12 3.08
CA ASP A 513 -3.41 -40.64 4.39
C ASP A 513 -1.93 -40.19 4.40
N VAL A 514 -1.58 -39.38 5.41
CA VAL A 514 -0.19 -39.18 5.85
C VAL A 514 0.06 -39.90 7.17
N SER A 515 1.25 -40.47 7.34
CA SER A 515 1.73 -41.05 8.61
C SER A 515 2.71 -40.07 9.28
N VAL A 516 2.45 -39.70 10.53
CA VAL A 516 3.34 -38.91 11.39
C VAL A 516 3.94 -39.82 12.47
N LEU A 517 5.26 -39.79 12.63
CA LEU A 517 6.01 -40.55 13.62
C LEU A 517 6.85 -39.58 14.45
N LEU A 518 6.54 -39.45 15.73
CA LEU A 518 7.26 -38.55 16.64
C LEU A 518 8.61 -39.16 17.06
N GLY A 519 9.64 -38.33 17.21
CA GLY A 519 10.98 -38.71 17.66
C GLY A 519 11.09 -38.95 19.18
N TYR A 520 12.24 -39.45 19.61
CA TYR A 520 12.64 -39.60 21.03
C TYR A 520 14.17 -39.47 21.17
N ASP A 521 14.64 -38.99 22.34
CA ASP A 521 16.06 -38.77 22.76
C ASP A 521 17.07 -39.90 22.46
N ASN A 522 16.60 -41.08 22.09
CA ASN A 522 17.40 -42.28 21.82
C ASN A 522 17.49 -42.63 20.33
N GLY A 523 17.09 -41.74 19.43
CA GLY A 523 17.02 -41.99 17.99
C GLY A 523 16.00 -43.08 17.63
N SER A 524 14.90 -43.18 18.38
CA SER A 524 13.80 -44.09 18.03
C SER A 524 12.49 -43.36 17.89
N PHE A 525 11.64 -43.83 16.98
CA PHE A 525 10.38 -43.19 16.65
C PHE A 525 9.18 -43.90 17.29
N ALA A 526 8.15 -43.11 17.55
CA ALA A 526 6.81 -43.58 17.91
C ALA A 526 6.19 -44.45 16.79
N ASN A 527 5.11 -45.17 17.14
CA ASN A 527 4.24 -45.75 16.12
C ASN A 527 3.54 -44.63 15.34
N GLU A 528 3.29 -44.86 14.05
CA GLU A 528 2.56 -43.92 13.20
C GLU A 528 1.20 -43.48 13.78
N THR A 529 0.93 -42.19 13.72
CA THR A 529 -0.41 -41.60 13.81
C THR A 529 -0.79 -41.09 12.42
N ARG A 530 -2.01 -41.39 11.95
CA ARG A 530 -2.42 -41.07 10.57
C ARG A 530 -3.50 -40.02 10.48
N TYR A 531 -3.39 -39.18 9.45
CA TYR A 531 -4.33 -38.12 9.11
C TYR A 531 -4.76 -38.30 7.65
N SER A 532 -6.08 -38.27 7.38
CA SER A 532 -6.60 -38.42 6.02
C SER A 532 -6.40 -37.15 5.20
N VAL A 533 -6.08 -37.33 3.91
CA VAL A 533 -5.82 -36.26 2.94
C VAL A 533 -6.56 -36.54 1.62
N GLY A 534 -6.29 -35.78 0.56
CA GLY A 534 -6.85 -36.06 -0.77
C GLY A 534 -6.33 -37.31 -1.43
N SER A 535 -6.98 -37.74 -2.52
CA SER A 535 -6.73 -39.06 -3.09
C SER A 535 -5.38 -39.15 -3.81
N SER A 536 -4.69 -40.27 -3.58
CA SER A 536 -3.33 -40.54 -4.07
C SER A 536 -2.33 -39.42 -3.74
N PRO A 537 -2.04 -39.17 -2.45
CA PRO A 537 -1.05 -38.17 -2.05
C PRO A 537 0.35 -38.54 -2.58
N SER A 538 0.99 -37.60 -3.27
CA SER A 538 2.22 -37.80 -4.05
C SER A 538 3.47 -37.17 -3.44
N SER A 539 3.32 -36.01 -2.81
CA SER A 539 4.42 -35.22 -2.25
C SER A 539 3.97 -34.49 -0.99
N VAL A 540 4.85 -34.41 0.02
CA VAL A 540 4.61 -33.69 1.29
C VAL A 540 5.73 -32.68 1.54
N ALA A 541 5.36 -31.51 2.05
CA ALA A 541 6.26 -30.50 2.59
C ALA A 541 5.70 -29.95 3.91
N VAL A 542 6.56 -29.30 4.72
CA VAL A 542 6.22 -28.86 6.09
C VAL A 542 6.78 -27.46 6.36
N GLY A 543 6.05 -26.63 7.10
CA GLY A 543 6.42 -25.24 7.39
C GLY A 543 5.34 -24.52 8.22
N HIS A 544 5.53 -23.24 8.51
CA HIS A 544 4.57 -22.42 9.27
C HIS A 544 3.67 -21.62 8.32
N PHE A 545 2.45 -22.09 8.00
CA PHE A 545 1.58 -21.41 7.02
C PHE A 545 0.70 -20.32 7.63
N ASN A 546 0.46 -20.38 8.95
CA ASN A 546 -0.39 -19.43 9.68
C ASN A 546 0.38 -18.53 10.67
N ASN A 547 1.72 -18.53 10.58
CA ASN A 547 2.64 -17.82 11.48
C ASN A 547 2.45 -18.09 12.99
N ASP A 548 1.81 -19.20 13.35
CA ASP A 548 1.93 -19.77 14.70
C ASP A 548 3.18 -20.65 14.79
N THR A 549 3.71 -20.86 16.01
CA THR A 549 5.03 -21.48 16.19
C THR A 549 5.05 -23.01 16.01
N ARG A 550 3.99 -23.60 15.45
CA ARG A 550 3.88 -25.03 15.16
C ARG A 550 4.10 -25.29 13.67
N VAL A 551 4.69 -26.44 13.36
CA VAL A 551 4.89 -26.85 11.97
C VAL A 551 3.61 -27.48 11.42
N ASP A 552 3.12 -26.93 10.30
CA ASP A 552 1.99 -27.42 9.52
C ASP A 552 2.46 -28.38 8.39
N ILE A 553 1.51 -29.08 7.77
CA ILE A 553 1.75 -30.00 6.64
C ILE A 553 1.01 -29.53 5.39
N VAL A 554 1.67 -29.55 4.22
CA VAL A 554 1.02 -29.47 2.90
C VAL A 554 1.29 -30.75 2.09
N VAL A 555 0.26 -31.26 1.41
CA VAL A 555 0.30 -32.50 0.62
C VAL A 555 -0.27 -32.28 -0.78
N ALA A 556 0.41 -32.75 -1.81
CA ALA A 556 -0.08 -32.79 -3.19
C ALA A 556 -0.94 -34.03 -3.46
N ASN A 557 -2.18 -33.86 -3.92
CA ASN A 557 -3.13 -34.96 -4.14
C ASN A 557 -3.30 -35.27 -5.63
N LEU A 558 -2.55 -36.27 -6.13
CA LEU A 558 -2.44 -36.56 -7.55
C LEU A 558 -3.77 -37.00 -8.19
N GLY A 559 -4.65 -37.64 -7.42
CA GLY A 559 -5.94 -38.12 -7.90
C GLY A 559 -6.98 -37.01 -8.06
N ASP A 560 -7.01 -36.06 -7.12
CA ASP A 560 -8.07 -35.04 -7.02
C ASP A 560 -7.73 -33.70 -7.71
N ASN A 561 -6.45 -33.42 -7.97
CA ASN A 561 -5.95 -32.17 -8.58
C ASN A 561 -6.04 -30.95 -7.64
N ASP A 562 -5.76 -31.17 -6.36
CA ASP A 562 -5.64 -30.16 -5.32
C ASP A 562 -4.44 -30.44 -4.39
N VAL A 563 -4.19 -29.51 -3.47
CA VAL A 563 -3.34 -29.74 -2.28
C VAL A 563 -4.20 -29.76 -1.02
N SER A 564 -3.82 -30.58 -0.04
CA SER A 564 -4.37 -30.57 1.32
C SER A 564 -3.40 -29.89 2.28
N VAL A 565 -3.88 -28.92 3.04
CA VAL A 565 -3.14 -28.23 4.11
C VAL A 565 -3.73 -28.64 5.46
N LEU A 566 -2.88 -29.10 6.38
CA LEU A 566 -3.25 -29.55 7.72
C LEU A 566 -2.47 -28.73 8.75
N LEU A 567 -3.18 -27.94 9.55
CA LEU A 567 -2.56 -27.09 10.57
C LEU A 567 -2.18 -27.89 11.82
N GLY A 568 -1.05 -27.55 12.44
CA GLY A 568 -0.49 -28.25 13.61
C GLY A 568 -1.11 -27.89 14.97
N TYR A 569 -0.79 -28.68 15.99
CA TYR A 569 -1.09 -28.45 17.41
C TYR A 569 0.13 -28.80 18.29
N ASP A 570 0.22 -28.19 19.48
CA ASP A 570 1.37 -28.22 20.42
C ASP A 570 1.75 -29.61 21.00
N ASN A 571 1.26 -30.69 20.39
CA ASN A 571 1.37 -32.07 20.86
C ASN A 571 1.70 -33.06 19.73
N GLY A 572 2.19 -32.58 18.57
CA GLY A 572 2.48 -33.44 17.41
C GLY A 572 1.22 -33.98 16.73
N SER A 573 0.09 -33.27 16.84
CA SER A 573 -1.16 -33.67 16.18
C SER A 573 -1.73 -32.57 15.29
N PHE A 574 -2.52 -32.96 14.30
CA PHE A 574 -2.94 -32.08 13.21
C PHE A 574 -4.47 -31.95 13.12
N GLY A 575 -4.90 -30.81 12.58
CA GLY A 575 -6.29 -30.53 12.23
C GLY A 575 -6.80 -31.34 11.02
N ASN A 576 -8.05 -31.10 10.64
CA ASN A 576 -8.60 -31.62 9.40
C ASN A 576 -7.97 -30.90 8.19
N GLU A 577 -7.91 -31.59 7.05
CA GLU A 577 -7.47 -30.98 5.79
C GLU A 577 -8.36 -29.78 5.35
N THR A 578 -7.70 -28.75 4.83
CA THR A 578 -8.30 -27.70 4.00
C THR A 578 -7.69 -27.78 2.60
N ARG A 579 -8.50 -27.66 1.54
CA ARG A 579 -8.09 -28.09 0.19
C ARG A 579 -8.14 -26.96 -0.84
N TYR A 580 -7.11 -26.87 -1.67
CA TYR A 580 -6.93 -25.80 -2.67
C TYR A 580 -6.64 -26.39 -4.05
N SER A 581 -7.49 -26.10 -5.04
CA SER A 581 -7.37 -26.64 -6.40
C SER A 581 -6.13 -26.13 -7.13
N VAL A 582 -5.43 -27.03 -7.83
CA VAL A 582 -4.18 -26.74 -8.56
C VAL A 582 -4.27 -27.20 -10.03
N GLY A 583 -3.13 -27.41 -10.70
CA GLY A 583 -3.09 -27.97 -12.04
C GLY A 583 -3.33 -29.48 -12.10
N SER A 584 -3.30 -30.03 -13.31
CA SER A 584 -3.69 -31.43 -13.51
C SER A 584 -2.57 -32.40 -13.13
N ARG A 585 -2.90 -33.34 -12.24
CA ARG A 585 -1.98 -34.32 -11.61
C ARG A 585 -0.79 -33.64 -10.90
N PRO A 586 -1.02 -33.01 -9.74
CA PRO A 586 0.07 -32.50 -8.91
C PRO A 586 0.93 -33.66 -8.40
N ILE A 587 2.24 -33.52 -8.53
CA ILE A 587 3.21 -34.62 -8.31
C ILE A 587 4.34 -34.24 -7.35
N SER A 588 4.64 -32.95 -7.20
CA SER A 588 5.64 -32.41 -6.27
C SER A 588 5.20 -31.04 -5.77
N VAL A 589 5.35 -30.82 -4.47
CA VAL A 589 5.11 -29.53 -3.80
C VAL A 589 6.41 -29.01 -3.17
N ALA A 590 6.61 -27.70 -3.24
CA ALA A 590 7.60 -26.95 -2.47
C ALA A 590 6.95 -25.67 -1.93
N ILE A 591 7.61 -25.02 -0.97
CA ILE A 591 7.08 -23.85 -0.25
C ILE A 591 8.15 -22.78 -0.09
N GLY A 592 7.72 -21.53 0.06
CA GLY A 592 8.62 -20.38 0.23
C GLY A 592 7.85 -19.07 0.06
N ASP A 593 8.48 -17.95 0.39
CA ASP A 593 7.93 -16.61 0.17
C ASP A 593 8.28 -16.12 -1.26
N PHE A 594 7.33 -16.09 -2.19
CA PHE A 594 7.56 -15.66 -3.58
C PHE A 594 7.25 -14.18 -3.82
N ASN A 595 6.43 -13.54 -2.98
CA ASN A 595 5.99 -12.14 -3.14
C ASN A 595 6.66 -11.16 -2.15
N LYS A 596 7.46 -11.68 -1.20
CA LYS A 596 8.10 -10.97 -0.08
C LYS A 596 7.13 -10.41 0.97
N ASP A 597 6.02 -11.10 1.21
CA ASP A 597 5.06 -10.73 2.26
C ASP A 597 5.29 -11.41 3.62
N THR A 598 6.38 -12.17 3.75
CA THR A 598 6.83 -12.94 4.93
C THR A 598 6.01 -14.19 5.27
N ARG A 599 5.00 -14.54 4.48
CA ARG A 599 4.26 -15.81 4.60
C ARG A 599 4.83 -16.88 3.66
N LEU A 600 4.52 -18.14 3.94
CA LEU A 600 4.90 -19.26 3.08
C LEU A 600 3.81 -19.53 2.04
N ASP A 601 4.13 -19.27 0.77
CA ASP A 601 3.36 -19.67 -0.39
C ASP A 601 3.58 -21.15 -0.73
N ILE A 602 2.73 -21.68 -1.62
CA ILE A 602 2.85 -23.04 -2.16
C ILE A 602 3.13 -23.00 -3.66
N VAL A 603 4.15 -23.74 -4.12
CA VAL A 603 4.34 -24.09 -5.54
C VAL A 603 4.14 -25.58 -5.78
N VAL A 604 3.42 -25.93 -6.85
CA VAL A 604 3.08 -27.31 -7.20
C VAL A 604 3.38 -27.60 -8.67
N ALA A 605 4.16 -28.65 -8.94
CA ALA A 605 4.39 -29.16 -10.29
C ALA A 605 3.20 -30.01 -10.77
N ASN A 606 2.61 -29.67 -11.93
CA ASN A 606 1.41 -30.32 -12.44
C ASN A 606 1.71 -31.12 -13.73
N GLN A 607 1.88 -32.43 -13.56
CA GLN A 607 2.45 -33.33 -14.55
C GLN A 607 1.71 -33.37 -15.90
N VAL A 608 0.38 -33.15 -15.91
CA VAL A 608 -0.44 -33.13 -17.14
C VAL A 608 -0.86 -31.72 -17.54
N GLY A 609 -0.70 -30.72 -16.67
CA GLY A 609 -0.79 -29.31 -17.06
C GLY A 609 0.37 -28.91 -17.98
N ASN A 610 1.58 -29.41 -17.71
CA ASN A 610 2.84 -28.76 -18.15
C ASN A 610 2.88 -27.31 -17.65
N ASP A 611 2.42 -27.12 -16.42
CA ASP A 611 2.45 -25.86 -15.68
C ASP A 611 2.88 -26.13 -14.23
N VAL A 612 3.39 -25.09 -13.57
CA VAL A 612 3.38 -25.00 -12.11
C VAL A 612 2.20 -24.15 -11.66
N SER A 613 1.59 -24.53 -10.55
CA SER A 613 0.63 -23.70 -9.82
C SER A 613 1.33 -23.03 -8.66
N VAL A 614 1.22 -21.70 -8.57
CA VAL A 614 1.65 -20.91 -7.41
C VAL A 614 0.39 -20.39 -6.70
N LEU A 615 0.33 -20.62 -5.40
CA LEU A 615 -0.78 -20.22 -4.53
C LEU A 615 -0.19 -19.37 -3.40
N LEU A 616 -0.52 -18.07 -3.39
CA LEU A 616 0.01 -17.14 -2.39
C LEU A 616 -0.65 -17.36 -1.02
N GLY A 617 0.12 -17.26 0.05
CA GLY A 617 -0.32 -17.47 1.43
C GLY A 617 -1.09 -16.29 2.03
N TYR A 618 -1.97 -16.60 2.98
CA TYR A 618 -2.63 -15.64 3.85
C TYR A 618 -2.38 -16.01 5.32
N GLU A 619 -2.30 -15.00 6.18
CA GLU A 619 -1.91 -15.10 7.59
C GLU A 619 -2.68 -16.14 8.42
N ASN A 620 -3.91 -16.47 8.03
CA ASN A 620 -4.74 -17.48 8.69
C ASN A 620 -4.47 -18.93 8.23
N GLY A 621 -3.40 -19.19 7.47
CA GLY A 621 -3.07 -20.51 6.90
C GLY A 621 -3.97 -20.90 5.72
N SER A 622 -4.62 -19.93 5.07
CA SER A 622 -5.36 -20.13 3.82
C SER A 622 -4.64 -19.55 2.61
N PHE A 623 -5.05 -19.95 1.41
CA PHE A 623 -4.32 -19.66 0.18
C PHE A 623 -5.18 -19.01 -0.89
N ALA A 624 -4.54 -18.14 -1.67
CA ALA A 624 -5.09 -17.53 -2.86
C ALA A 624 -5.42 -18.57 -3.94
N LYS A 625 -6.24 -18.17 -4.91
CA LYS A 625 -6.48 -19.00 -6.11
C LYS A 625 -5.17 -19.17 -6.90
N GLU A 626 -4.99 -20.35 -7.49
CA GLU A 626 -3.77 -20.69 -8.21
C GLU A 626 -3.53 -19.83 -9.46
N THR A 627 -2.34 -19.24 -9.54
CA THR A 627 -1.78 -18.67 -10.77
C THR A 627 -0.89 -19.74 -11.42
N ARG A 628 -0.89 -19.82 -12.76
CA ARG A 628 -0.23 -20.91 -13.49
C ARG A 628 0.81 -20.41 -14.48
N TYR A 629 2.00 -20.99 -14.41
CA TYR A 629 3.13 -20.66 -15.26
C TYR A 629 3.53 -21.90 -16.06
N SER A 630 3.51 -21.82 -17.40
CA SER A 630 3.84 -22.95 -18.26
C SER A 630 5.32 -23.31 -18.20
N VAL A 631 5.59 -24.61 -18.15
CA VAL A 631 6.93 -25.22 -18.17
C VAL A 631 7.01 -26.22 -19.34
N ASP A 632 8.11 -26.96 -19.48
CA ASP A 632 8.17 -28.02 -20.50
C ASP A 632 7.46 -29.31 -20.04
N SER A 633 7.72 -30.39 -20.76
CA SER A 633 6.81 -31.51 -20.90
C SER A 633 6.96 -32.49 -19.74
N TYR A 634 5.83 -32.75 -19.06
CA TYR A 634 5.71 -33.71 -17.96
C TYR A 634 6.58 -33.34 -16.73
N PRO A 635 6.34 -32.17 -16.09
CA PRO A 635 7.06 -31.76 -14.89
C PRO A 635 6.80 -32.74 -13.73
N GLN A 636 7.85 -33.07 -12.97
CA GLN A 636 7.77 -34.09 -11.90
C GLN A 636 8.38 -33.70 -10.55
N SER A 637 9.27 -32.71 -10.49
CA SER A 637 9.77 -32.20 -9.22
C SER A 637 10.02 -30.71 -9.32
N VAL A 638 9.66 -29.98 -8.26
CA VAL A 638 9.90 -28.55 -8.11
C VAL A 638 10.79 -28.30 -6.89
N ALA A 639 11.71 -27.34 -7.03
CA ALA A 639 12.49 -26.77 -5.94
C ALA A 639 12.56 -25.24 -6.10
N VAL A 640 12.95 -24.55 -5.04
CA VAL A 640 12.95 -23.08 -4.97
C VAL A 640 14.27 -22.57 -4.39
N GLY A 641 14.68 -21.38 -4.79
CA GLY A 641 15.91 -20.74 -4.29
C GLY A 641 16.22 -19.45 -5.04
N ASP A 642 17.14 -18.65 -4.51
CA ASP A 642 17.60 -17.42 -5.16
C ASP A 642 18.76 -17.75 -6.13
N PHE A 643 18.47 -17.90 -7.43
CA PHE A 643 19.49 -18.21 -8.44
C PHE A 643 20.17 -16.96 -9.01
N ASN A 644 19.54 -15.78 -8.90
CA ASN A 644 20.02 -14.52 -9.46
C ASN A 644 20.64 -13.55 -8.42
N ASN A 645 20.56 -13.86 -7.13
CA ASN A 645 20.98 -13.04 -5.99
C ASN A 645 20.23 -11.68 -5.89
N ASP A 646 18.95 -11.63 -6.27
CA ASP A 646 18.07 -10.46 -6.07
C ASP A 646 17.22 -10.55 -4.78
N THR A 647 17.45 -11.58 -3.97
CA THR A 647 16.76 -11.96 -2.74
C THR A 647 15.35 -12.53 -2.91
N ARG A 648 14.91 -12.85 -4.13
CA ARG A 648 13.64 -13.57 -4.40
C ARG A 648 13.85 -15.07 -4.45
N LEU A 649 12.74 -15.81 -4.32
CA LEU A 649 12.70 -17.22 -4.65
C LEU A 649 12.31 -17.40 -6.12
N ASP A 650 13.24 -17.89 -6.90
CA ASP A 650 13.02 -18.45 -8.23
C ASP A 650 12.45 -19.88 -8.12
N ILE A 651 11.89 -20.39 -9.21
CA ILE A 651 11.38 -21.77 -9.32
C ILE A 651 12.25 -22.56 -10.31
N VAL A 652 12.68 -23.76 -9.94
CA VAL A 652 13.25 -24.76 -10.86
C VAL A 652 12.35 -26.01 -10.91
N VAL A 653 12.10 -26.50 -12.12
CA VAL A 653 11.20 -27.65 -12.36
C VAL A 653 11.87 -28.69 -13.25
N ALA A 654 11.96 -29.92 -12.78
CA ALA A 654 12.47 -31.06 -13.53
C ALA A 654 11.39 -31.67 -14.45
N ASN A 655 11.64 -31.68 -15.76
CA ASN A 655 10.66 -32.07 -16.79
C ASN A 655 11.03 -33.43 -17.40
N THR A 656 10.29 -34.48 -17.00
CA THR A 656 10.65 -35.87 -17.31
C THR A 656 10.59 -36.20 -18.81
N ALA A 657 9.69 -35.59 -19.59
CA ALA A 657 9.51 -35.97 -21.00
C ALA A 657 10.37 -35.15 -21.99
N SER A 658 10.68 -33.89 -21.67
CA SER A 658 11.64 -33.07 -22.43
C SER A 658 13.09 -33.41 -22.11
N ASN A 659 13.38 -33.90 -20.90
CA ASN A 659 14.74 -34.17 -20.37
C ASN A 659 15.52 -32.86 -20.16
N ASP A 660 14.87 -31.89 -19.53
CA ASP A 660 15.45 -30.62 -19.09
C ASP A 660 14.93 -30.19 -17.71
N VAL A 661 15.52 -29.14 -17.15
CA VAL A 661 14.86 -28.29 -16.15
C VAL A 661 14.40 -26.99 -16.79
N SER A 662 13.18 -26.56 -16.45
CA SER A 662 12.72 -25.18 -16.65
C SER A 662 13.10 -24.36 -15.41
N VAL A 663 13.84 -23.27 -15.60
CA VAL A 663 14.13 -22.25 -14.59
C VAL A 663 13.26 -21.03 -14.86
N LEU A 664 12.57 -20.57 -13.84
CA LEU A 664 11.61 -19.47 -13.86
C LEU A 664 12.07 -18.46 -12.81
N LEU A 665 12.63 -17.34 -13.24
CA LEU A 665 13.16 -16.34 -12.32
C LEU A 665 12.02 -15.51 -11.72
N GLY A 666 12.01 -15.37 -10.40
CA GLY A 666 11.07 -14.54 -9.67
C GLY A 666 11.32 -13.07 -9.98
N TYR A 667 10.26 -12.32 -10.25
CA TYR A 667 10.28 -10.87 -10.35
C TYR A 667 8.94 -10.31 -9.91
N ASP A 668 8.95 -9.21 -9.18
CA ASP A 668 7.73 -8.45 -8.96
C ASP A 668 7.43 -7.63 -10.20
N TYR A 669 6.16 -7.62 -10.59
CA TYR A 669 5.61 -6.49 -11.32
C TYR A 669 4.65 -5.76 -10.40
N LEU A 670 4.78 -4.43 -10.36
CA LEU A 670 3.92 -3.55 -9.60
C LEU A 670 2.53 -3.54 -10.25
N VAL A 671 1.56 -4.10 -9.55
CA VAL A 671 0.17 -4.23 -9.98
C VAL A 671 -0.64 -3.17 -9.27
N PHE A 672 -0.88 -2.06 -9.98
CA PHE A 672 -1.86 -1.07 -9.55
C PHE A 672 -3.27 -1.61 -9.84
N VAL A 673 -3.99 -1.99 -8.79
CA VAL A 673 -5.36 -2.51 -8.87
C VAL A 673 -6.27 -1.82 -7.86
N LYS A 674 -7.56 -1.86 -8.18
CA LYS A 674 -8.60 -1.55 -7.21
C LYS A 674 -8.73 -2.73 -6.25
N GLN A 675 -8.03 -2.67 -5.13
CA GLN A 675 -8.04 -3.73 -4.12
C GLN A 675 -9.45 -3.98 -3.56
N MET A 676 -10.23 -2.92 -3.31
CA MET A 676 -11.57 -3.09 -2.75
C MET A 676 -12.58 -1.98 -3.08
N MET A 677 -13.83 -2.28 -2.79
CA MET A 677 -14.96 -1.36 -2.79
C MET A 677 -15.60 -1.38 -1.39
N LEU A 678 -15.40 -0.31 -0.62
CA LEU A 678 -16.02 -0.13 0.68
C LEU A 678 -17.46 0.36 0.46
N ILE A 679 -18.45 -0.52 0.64
CA ILE A 679 -19.86 -0.20 0.41
C ILE A 679 -20.37 0.70 1.54
N THR A 680 -20.81 1.92 1.20
CA THR A 680 -21.26 2.93 2.19
C THR A 680 -22.78 2.94 2.42
N GLY A 681 -23.48 1.95 1.87
CA GLY A 681 -24.94 1.75 1.95
C GLY A 681 -25.68 2.20 0.69
N ASN A 682 -26.78 1.52 0.35
CA ASN A 682 -27.53 1.80 -0.88
C ASN A 682 -28.24 3.18 -0.83
N GLY A 683 -27.93 4.04 -1.79
CA GLY A 683 -28.39 5.43 -1.84
C GLY A 683 -27.69 6.33 -0.82
N SER A 684 -26.44 6.05 -0.46
CA SER A 684 -25.63 6.80 0.49
C SER A 684 -25.02 8.06 -0.10
N ARG A 685 -24.45 7.97 -1.31
CA ARG A 685 -23.67 9.04 -1.98
C ARG A 685 -22.59 9.65 -1.08
N PRO A 686 -21.45 8.96 -0.91
CA PRO A 686 -20.36 9.46 -0.11
C PRO A 686 -19.77 10.72 -0.76
N HIS A 687 -19.66 11.79 0.02
CA HIS A 687 -19.34 13.13 -0.48
C HIS A 687 -18.01 13.67 0.06
N SER A 688 -17.46 13.02 1.08
CA SER A 688 -16.18 13.35 1.71
C SER A 688 -15.61 12.10 2.38
N LEU A 689 -14.28 11.97 2.42
CA LEU A 689 -13.52 10.83 2.96
C LEU A 689 -12.31 11.31 3.77
N VAL A 690 -11.81 10.45 4.65
CA VAL A 690 -10.57 10.63 5.43
C VAL A 690 -9.88 9.33 5.82
N ILE A 691 -8.65 9.50 6.28
CA ILE A 691 -7.69 8.48 6.68
C ILE A 691 -7.10 8.86 8.07
N SER A 692 -7.18 7.98 9.07
CA SER A 692 -6.53 8.08 10.41
C SER A 692 -6.79 6.80 11.21
N ASP A 693 -6.01 6.50 12.25
CA ASP A 693 -6.12 5.26 13.05
C ASP A 693 -7.34 5.25 14.00
N PHE A 694 -8.51 4.82 13.51
CA PHE A 694 -9.76 4.76 14.27
C PHE A 694 -9.77 3.84 15.49
N ASN A 695 -8.70 3.08 15.75
CA ASN A 695 -8.69 2.13 16.86
C ASN A 695 -7.38 2.01 17.66
N ASN A 696 -6.37 2.81 17.33
CA ASN A 696 -5.02 2.81 17.91
C ASN A 696 -4.30 1.44 17.81
N ASP A 697 -4.44 0.76 16.66
CA ASP A 697 -3.67 -0.47 16.34
C ASP A 697 -2.43 -0.23 15.47
N GLY A 698 -2.24 0.99 14.96
CA GLY A 698 -1.12 1.37 14.10
C GLY A 698 -1.38 1.22 12.60
N LEU A 699 -2.63 0.97 12.19
CA LEU A 699 -3.09 1.01 10.80
C LEU A 699 -3.90 2.29 10.52
N ILE A 700 -4.03 2.67 9.25
CA ILE A 700 -4.80 3.86 8.87
C ILE A 700 -6.20 3.44 8.40
N ASP A 701 -7.15 3.60 9.32
CA ASP A 701 -8.58 3.35 9.12
C ASP A 701 -9.24 4.49 8.30
N ILE A 702 -10.46 4.25 7.78
CA ILE A 702 -11.12 5.15 6.82
C ILE A 702 -12.49 5.64 7.31
N GLY A 703 -12.66 6.96 7.36
CA GLY A 703 -13.93 7.64 7.66
C GLY A 703 -14.63 8.14 6.37
N VAL A 704 -15.94 7.93 6.25
CA VAL A 704 -16.73 8.32 5.08
C VAL A 704 -18.11 8.86 5.48
N VAL A 705 -18.57 9.94 4.84
CA VAL A 705 -19.89 10.54 5.13
C VAL A 705 -20.90 10.44 3.99
N ASN A 706 -22.12 10.04 4.39
CA ASN A 706 -23.15 9.53 3.50
C ASN A 706 -24.40 10.44 3.47
N LEU A 707 -24.41 11.32 2.48
CA LEU A 707 -25.36 12.43 2.33
C LEU A 707 -26.82 12.02 2.25
N PHE A 708 -27.12 10.96 1.51
CA PHE A 708 -28.51 10.56 1.24
C PHE A 708 -29.04 9.50 2.22
N THR A 709 -28.18 8.70 2.86
CA THR A 709 -28.57 7.75 3.95
C THR A 709 -28.42 8.31 5.37
N GLN A 710 -27.99 9.56 5.53
CA GLN A 710 -28.00 10.29 6.81
C GLN A 710 -27.19 9.60 7.92
N ASN A 711 -25.95 9.22 7.60
CA ASN A 711 -25.04 8.55 8.52
C ASN A 711 -23.56 8.79 8.19
N ILE A 712 -22.73 8.41 9.16
CA ILE A 712 -21.29 8.19 9.03
C ILE A 712 -21.02 6.71 8.82
N GLY A 713 -19.95 6.39 8.09
CA GLY A 713 -19.27 5.11 8.15
C GLY A 713 -17.85 5.24 8.70
N ILE A 714 -17.48 4.33 9.60
CA ILE A 714 -16.07 3.96 9.80
C ILE A 714 -15.84 2.60 9.17
N PHE A 715 -14.75 2.49 8.42
CA PHE A 715 -14.14 1.24 8.02
C PHE A 715 -12.83 1.12 8.79
N LEU A 716 -12.82 0.24 9.79
CA LEU A 716 -11.60 -0.09 10.52
C LEU A 716 -10.77 -1.04 9.66
N ALA A 717 -9.51 -0.71 9.42
CA ALA A 717 -8.54 -1.64 8.91
C ALA A 717 -8.32 -2.80 9.91
N HIS A 718 -7.67 -3.83 9.40
CA HIS A 718 -7.06 -4.95 10.09
C HIS A 718 -6.30 -5.75 9.02
N ASP A 719 -5.26 -6.46 9.41
CA ASP A 719 -4.73 -7.62 8.69
C ASP A 719 -4.58 -7.40 7.15
N ASN A 720 -3.53 -6.69 6.74
CA ASN A 720 -3.12 -6.52 5.32
C ASN A 720 -4.21 -5.94 4.38
N MET A 721 -4.53 -4.64 4.53
CA MET A 721 -5.54 -3.90 3.77
C MET A 721 -6.97 -4.48 3.82
N SER A 722 -7.31 -5.31 4.81
CA SER A 722 -8.68 -5.77 5.00
C SER A 722 -9.45 -4.79 5.90
N PHE A 723 -10.73 -4.55 5.61
CA PHE A 723 -11.53 -3.54 6.32
C PHE A 723 -12.82 -4.14 6.87
N ARG A 724 -13.13 -3.84 8.13
CA ARG A 724 -14.35 -4.29 8.82
C ARG A 724 -15.60 -3.63 8.20
N ASN A 725 -16.72 -4.32 8.27
CA ASN A 725 -18.01 -3.81 7.80
C ASN A 725 -18.33 -2.44 8.44
N GLN A 726 -18.82 -1.50 7.62
CA GLN A 726 -19.11 -0.12 8.00
C GLN A 726 -19.79 0.00 9.37
N LEU A 727 -19.05 0.51 10.37
CA LEU A 727 -19.65 0.93 11.62
C LEU A 727 -20.48 2.19 11.33
N THR A 728 -21.80 1.99 11.28
CA THR A 728 -22.74 2.95 10.69
C THR A 728 -23.40 3.79 11.77
N TYR A 729 -23.01 5.06 11.84
CA TYR A 729 -23.42 5.97 12.90
C TYR A 729 -24.47 6.96 12.39
N SER A 730 -25.74 6.73 12.77
CA SER A 730 -26.86 7.57 12.32
C SER A 730 -26.82 8.94 12.95
N THR A 731 -26.86 9.98 12.11
CA THR A 731 -26.77 11.39 12.52
C THR A 731 -28.02 11.92 13.25
N ARG A 732 -29.05 11.06 13.46
CA ARG A 732 -30.48 11.39 13.66
C ARG A 732 -31.17 11.84 12.36
N PRO A 733 -32.52 11.74 12.27
CA PRO A 733 -33.27 12.08 11.07
C PRO A 733 -33.15 13.55 10.66
N TYR A 734 -33.16 13.78 9.34
CA TYR A 734 -33.13 15.07 8.65
C TYR A 734 -31.80 15.82 8.66
N LEU A 735 -30.71 15.24 9.17
CA LEU A 735 -29.42 15.94 9.21
C LEU A 735 -28.71 15.94 7.84
N SER A 736 -28.56 14.79 7.17
CA SER A 736 -27.94 14.65 5.83
C SER A 736 -26.46 15.09 5.74
N PRO A 737 -25.48 14.30 6.21
CA PRO A 737 -24.07 14.69 6.31
C PRO A 737 -23.38 14.72 4.93
N CYS A 738 -22.60 15.75 4.60
CA CYS A 738 -21.97 15.94 3.28
C CYS A 738 -20.44 16.05 3.30
N SER A 739 -19.86 15.89 4.48
CA SER A 739 -18.53 16.30 4.91
C SER A 739 -18.13 15.49 6.15
N MET A 740 -16.92 14.90 6.18
CA MET A 740 -16.29 14.35 7.40
C MET A 740 -14.77 14.41 7.32
N ALA A 741 -14.10 14.42 8.48
CA ALA A 741 -12.67 14.17 8.63
C ALA A 741 -12.28 13.86 10.11
N VAL A 742 -10.97 13.90 10.47
CA VAL A 742 -10.28 13.35 11.67
C VAL A 742 -9.95 14.22 12.95
N GLY A 743 -10.38 13.77 14.15
CA GLY A 743 -10.30 14.28 15.56
C GLY A 743 -10.85 13.45 16.81
N ASP A 744 -10.33 13.51 18.06
CA ASP A 744 -10.82 13.06 19.41
C ASP A 744 -10.98 14.19 20.48
N PHE A 745 -12.08 14.25 21.22
CA PHE A 745 -12.39 15.39 22.10
C PHE A 745 -12.21 15.24 23.61
N ASN A 746 -11.55 14.18 24.02
CA ASN A 746 -11.45 13.78 25.42
C ASN A 746 -10.06 14.11 25.98
N ASN A 747 -9.10 14.41 25.10
CA ASN A 747 -7.67 14.24 25.33
C ASN A 747 -7.38 12.86 25.97
N ASP A 748 -8.06 11.81 25.47
CA ASP A 748 -7.79 10.42 25.83
C ASP A 748 -6.95 9.68 24.79
N THR A 749 -6.50 10.39 23.75
CA THR A 749 -5.62 9.94 22.66
C THR A 749 -6.26 8.92 21.72
N GLN A 750 -7.57 8.75 21.82
CA GLN A 750 -8.37 7.83 21.02
C GLN A 750 -8.86 8.54 19.73
N VAL A 751 -9.91 8.01 19.07
CA VAL A 751 -10.31 8.51 17.74
C VAL A 751 -11.86 8.57 17.53
N ASP A 752 -12.47 9.79 17.56
CA ASP A 752 -13.94 10.11 17.52
C ASP A 752 -14.54 10.16 16.07
N ILE A 753 -15.83 10.55 15.84
CA ILE A 753 -16.29 11.23 14.58
C ILE A 753 -17.16 12.51 14.78
N VAL A 754 -17.08 13.47 13.85
CA VAL A 754 -18.12 14.46 13.55
C VAL A 754 -18.07 14.78 12.04
N PHE A 755 -19.15 15.39 11.55
CA PHE A 755 -19.56 15.48 10.15
C PHE A 755 -20.39 16.74 9.94
N GLY A 756 -20.65 17.19 8.71
CA GLY A 756 -21.41 18.42 8.48
C GLY A 756 -22.68 18.22 7.66
N SER A 757 -23.84 18.73 8.11
CA SER A 757 -25.15 18.22 7.67
C SER A 757 -26.04 19.14 6.80
N CYS A 758 -26.02 18.92 5.49
CA CYS A 758 -26.74 19.64 4.42
C CYS A 758 -28.27 19.77 4.55
N GLY A 759 -28.93 19.06 5.48
CA GLY A 759 -30.39 18.94 5.57
C GLY A 759 -31.08 19.67 6.72
N SER A 760 -30.35 20.29 7.65
CA SER A 760 -30.91 20.84 8.91
C SER A 760 -30.26 22.17 9.31
N ASP A 761 -30.25 22.51 10.61
CA ASP A 761 -29.41 23.56 11.22
C ASP A 761 -28.69 23.05 12.52
N THR A 762 -27.96 21.93 12.49
CA THR A 762 -27.46 21.21 13.71
C THR A 762 -26.20 20.34 13.59
N VAL A 763 -25.32 20.39 14.61
CA VAL A 763 -24.18 19.52 14.90
C VAL A 763 -24.54 18.06 15.19
N GLY A 764 -23.60 17.14 14.97
CA GLY A 764 -23.64 15.81 15.59
C GLY A 764 -22.24 15.26 15.90
N VAL A 765 -21.96 14.98 17.17
CA VAL A 765 -20.61 14.64 17.67
C VAL A 765 -20.59 13.24 18.25
N PHE A 766 -19.60 12.43 17.90
CA PHE A 766 -19.55 11.01 18.21
C PHE A 766 -18.23 10.64 18.89
N LEU A 767 -18.16 10.73 20.23
CA LEU A 767 -16.93 10.36 20.95
C LEU A 767 -16.55 8.90 20.71
N GLY A 768 -15.34 8.65 20.22
CA GLY A 768 -14.78 7.35 19.96
C GLY A 768 -14.08 6.82 21.18
N TYR A 769 -14.13 5.50 21.36
CA TYR A 769 -13.49 4.84 22.49
C TYR A 769 -12.12 4.24 22.11
N GLY A 770 -11.59 4.61 20.93
CA GLY A 770 -10.32 4.11 20.36
C GLY A 770 -10.27 2.59 20.37
N ASN A 771 -11.35 2.04 19.85
CA ASN A 771 -11.55 0.66 19.47
C ASN A 771 -12.41 0.62 18.17
N GLY A 772 -12.39 1.73 17.43
CA GLY A 772 -13.24 2.01 16.29
C GLY A 772 -14.72 2.26 16.59
N SER A 773 -15.17 2.10 17.84
CA SER A 773 -16.58 2.31 18.19
C SER A 773 -16.84 3.71 18.74
N LEU A 774 -17.87 4.35 18.20
CA LEU A 774 -18.33 5.66 18.63
C LEU A 774 -19.54 5.61 19.57
N GLY A 775 -19.66 6.64 20.39
CA GLY A 775 -20.72 6.89 21.35
C GLY A 775 -21.99 7.48 20.76
N ASN A 776 -22.74 8.23 21.56
CA ASN A 776 -24.01 8.82 21.14
C ASN A 776 -23.79 10.17 20.46
N VAL A 777 -24.42 10.37 19.29
CA VAL A 777 -24.38 11.66 18.58
C VAL A 777 -24.89 12.81 19.45
N MET A 778 -23.99 13.66 19.91
CA MET A 778 -24.33 14.88 20.65
C MET A 778 -24.62 15.99 19.66
N VAL A 779 -25.86 16.47 19.66
CA VAL A 779 -26.39 17.33 18.62
C VAL A 779 -26.55 18.75 19.15
N TYR A 780 -25.81 19.68 18.56
CA TYR A 780 -25.78 21.07 19.00
C TYR A 780 -26.37 21.98 17.90
N PRO A 781 -27.23 22.96 18.19
CA PRO A 781 -27.85 23.77 17.14
C PRO A 781 -26.82 24.71 16.50
N THR A 782 -26.80 24.79 15.17
CA THR A 782 -25.89 25.67 14.43
C THR A 782 -26.55 26.99 14.03
N GLY A 783 -27.88 27.03 13.89
CA GLY A 783 -28.65 28.27 13.72
C GLY A 783 -29.38 28.32 12.38
N SER A 784 -30.65 28.74 12.40
CA SER A 784 -31.59 28.62 11.28
C SER A 784 -31.05 29.15 9.95
N ASN A 785 -31.38 28.47 8.84
CA ASN A 785 -30.95 28.72 7.46
C ASN A 785 -29.48 28.28 7.23
N SER A 786 -29.25 26.97 7.03
CA SER A 786 -27.95 26.31 7.21
C SER A 786 -27.62 25.15 6.23
N SER A 787 -27.45 25.40 4.92
CA SER A 787 -26.83 24.40 3.99
C SER A 787 -25.31 24.22 4.27
N ARG A 788 -24.61 23.11 3.91
CA ARG A 788 -23.34 22.62 4.56
C ARG A 788 -22.41 21.85 3.57
N TYR A 789 -21.05 21.75 3.64
CA TYR A 789 -20.18 20.81 2.85
C TYR A 789 -18.62 20.61 3.17
N SER A 790 -17.81 21.33 4.00
CA SER A 790 -16.30 21.10 4.07
C SER A 790 -15.54 21.54 5.37
N LEU A 791 -14.29 21.07 5.60
CA LEU A 791 -13.75 20.44 6.85
C LEU A 791 -12.44 21.07 7.52
N ALA A 792 -12.20 21.31 8.84
CA ALA A 792 -10.81 21.51 9.42
C ALA A 792 -10.71 21.77 10.94
N VAL A 793 -9.73 21.15 11.68
CA VAL A 793 -9.37 20.69 13.09
C VAL A 793 -8.57 21.53 14.11
N GLY A 794 -8.80 21.28 15.40
CA GLY A 794 -7.77 21.38 16.45
C GLY A 794 -8.24 22.14 17.72
N ASP A 795 -7.49 22.01 18.83
CA ASP A 795 -7.56 22.75 20.13
C ASP A 795 -7.42 24.26 19.95
N ILE A 796 -8.35 24.93 19.28
CA ILE A 796 -8.03 26.28 18.81
C ILE A 796 -7.60 27.18 19.98
N ASN A 797 -8.33 27.17 21.10
CA ASN A 797 -8.03 27.90 22.34
C ASN A 797 -6.69 27.59 23.02
N ASN A 798 -5.86 26.68 22.48
CA ASN A 798 -4.53 26.34 22.98
C ASN A 798 -4.55 26.16 24.52
N ASP A 799 -5.64 25.57 25.02
CA ASP A 799 -5.72 25.05 26.39
C ASP A 799 -5.41 23.54 26.42
N THR A 800 -4.91 23.04 25.28
CA THR A 800 -4.68 21.65 24.85
C THR A 800 -5.95 20.88 24.49
N MET A 801 -7.15 21.47 24.67
CA MET A 801 -8.43 20.82 24.45
C MET A 801 -9.09 21.25 23.13
N GLN A 802 -9.35 20.23 22.34
CA GLN A 802 -9.85 20.29 20.99
C GLN A 802 -11.19 21.06 20.83
N ASP A 803 -11.34 21.96 19.83
CA ASP A 803 -12.52 22.81 19.54
C ASP A 803 -13.40 22.33 18.33
N ILE A 804 -14.67 22.77 18.18
CA ILE A 804 -15.52 22.62 16.95
C ILE A 804 -15.74 24.00 16.30
N VAL A 805 -15.40 24.17 15.01
CA VAL A 805 -15.76 25.37 14.21
C VAL A 805 -16.22 24.93 12.87
N ILE A 806 -17.17 25.66 12.33
CA ILE A 806 -18.21 25.00 11.60
C ILE A 806 -18.60 25.84 10.32
N ALA A 807 -19.46 25.31 9.44
CA ALA A 807 -20.38 25.91 8.39
C ALA A 807 -22.01 25.65 8.10
N ASN A 808 -23.05 26.49 8.47
CA ASN A 808 -24.48 26.95 8.05
C ASN A 808 -24.77 27.99 6.84
N HIS A 809 -25.24 27.63 5.64
CA HIS A 809 -25.25 28.55 4.47
C HIS A 809 -26.01 29.87 4.64
N ASP A 810 -27.32 29.73 4.69
CA ASP A 810 -28.23 30.73 4.15
C ASP A 810 -28.49 31.88 5.16
N ASN A 811 -27.70 31.94 6.25
CA ASN A 811 -27.82 32.88 7.36
C ASN A 811 -26.63 33.85 7.52
N ASN A 812 -25.45 33.50 7.01
CA ASN A 812 -24.21 34.29 7.03
C ASN A 812 -23.53 34.36 8.42
N ASN A 813 -23.34 33.20 9.06
CA ASN A 813 -22.83 33.08 10.43
C ASN A 813 -21.88 31.91 10.68
N LEU A 814 -20.61 32.25 10.99
CA LEU A 814 -19.77 31.47 11.89
C LEU A 814 -20.48 31.19 13.21
N GLY A 815 -20.14 30.08 13.85
CA GLY A 815 -20.31 29.76 15.25
C GLY A 815 -19.30 28.71 15.71
N ILE A 816 -19.03 28.68 17.01
CA ILE A 816 -17.91 27.89 17.56
C ILE A 816 -18.40 27.13 18.77
N PHE A 817 -17.82 25.97 18.99
CA PHE A 817 -18.04 25.17 20.16
C PHE A 817 -16.70 24.94 20.85
N LEU A 818 -16.53 25.54 22.02
CA LEU A 818 -15.32 25.36 22.81
C LEU A 818 -15.17 23.90 23.22
N GLY A 819 -13.97 23.35 23.04
CA GLY A 819 -13.46 22.23 23.78
C GLY A 819 -13.60 22.43 25.28
N TYR A 820 -13.99 21.37 25.99
CA TYR A 820 -13.82 21.29 27.45
C TYR A 820 -12.94 20.11 27.87
N GLY A 821 -12.24 19.45 26.93
CA GLY A 821 -11.34 18.32 27.23
C GLY A 821 -12.04 17.12 27.83
N ASN A 822 -13.28 16.85 27.40
CA ASN A 822 -14.15 15.82 27.96
C ASN A 822 -15.27 15.38 27.01
N GLY A 823 -15.15 15.71 25.73
CA GLY A 823 -16.17 15.39 24.74
C GLY A 823 -17.48 16.17 24.88
N THR A 824 -17.52 17.29 25.62
CA THR A 824 -18.67 18.21 25.68
C THR A 824 -18.24 19.66 25.62
N PHE A 825 -19.15 20.55 25.17
CA PHE A 825 -18.72 21.78 24.49
C PHE A 825 -19.63 22.98 24.72
N SER A 826 -19.18 24.18 24.34
CA SER A 826 -19.91 25.42 24.60
C SER A 826 -21.27 25.50 23.89
N SER A 827 -22.11 26.46 24.29
CA SER A 827 -23.12 26.96 23.37
C SER A 827 -22.42 27.59 22.17
N ILE A 828 -22.99 27.40 20.97
CA ILE A 828 -22.50 27.99 19.73
C ILE A 828 -22.19 29.50 19.87
N ILE A 829 -20.93 29.87 19.70
CA ILE A 829 -20.47 31.25 19.74
C ILE A 829 -20.60 31.85 18.34
N LEU A 830 -21.83 32.18 17.94
CA LEU A 830 -22.12 32.72 16.61
C LEU A 830 -21.42 34.07 16.37
N PHE A 831 -20.52 34.13 15.39
CA PHE A 831 -19.99 35.39 14.86
C PHE A 831 -20.68 35.73 13.52
N PRO A 832 -21.38 36.87 13.43
CA PRO A 832 -22.07 37.28 12.21
C PRO A 832 -21.12 37.97 11.24
N LEU A 833 -21.28 37.65 9.96
CA LEU A 833 -20.37 38.05 8.89
C LEU A 833 -21.16 38.87 7.86
N ASP A 834 -20.59 39.27 6.71
CA ASP A 834 -21.35 40.22 5.86
C ASP A 834 -22.68 39.67 5.33
N TYR A 835 -23.65 40.57 5.21
CA TYR A 835 -25.00 40.19 4.83
C TYR A 835 -25.02 39.72 3.36
N GLY A 836 -25.30 38.43 3.18
CA GLY A 836 -25.33 37.79 1.87
C GLY A 836 -23.98 37.31 1.35
N SER A 837 -22.92 37.29 2.17
CA SER A 837 -21.59 36.87 1.69
C SER A 837 -21.38 35.34 1.57
N ASN A 838 -22.16 34.51 2.30
CA ASN A 838 -22.43 33.04 2.27
C ASN A 838 -21.24 31.96 2.26
N PRO A 839 -21.38 30.62 2.63
CA PRO A 839 -20.21 29.73 3.12
C PRO A 839 -19.83 28.04 3.13
N PHE A 840 -19.41 27.13 2.11
CA PHE A 840 -18.76 25.67 1.86
C PHE A 840 -17.28 24.99 2.10
N SER A 841 -15.99 25.51 1.96
CA SER A 841 -14.51 25.11 2.27
C SER A 841 -13.55 25.81 3.35
N ILE A 842 -12.88 25.19 4.34
CA ILE A 842 -11.94 25.87 5.30
C ILE A 842 -10.79 24.93 5.82
N GLY A 843 -9.59 25.44 6.19
CA GLY A 843 -8.34 24.70 6.54
C GLY A 843 -7.46 25.36 7.63
N ILE A 844 -6.87 24.61 8.58
CA ILE A 844 -6.30 25.04 9.91
C ILE A 844 -4.96 24.33 10.28
N GLY A 845 -4.28 24.73 11.39
CA GLY A 845 -2.82 24.62 11.67
C GLY A 845 -2.09 25.98 12.03
N ASP A 846 -0.75 26.15 11.92
CA ASP A 846 0.00 27.39 12.28
C ASP A 846 0.34 28.33 11.13
N PHE A 847 -0.12 29.57 11.25
CA PHE A 847 0.22 30.71 10.40
C PHE A 847 0.28 32.04 11.12
N ASN A 848 1.13 32.18 12.13
CA ASN A 848 1.71 33.48 12.45
C ASN A 848 2.96 33.35 13.43
N ASN A 849 3.66 32.23 13.56
CA ASN A 849 4.89 32.05 14.40
C ASN A 849 5.03 32.44 15.95
N ASP A 850 4.07 32.26 16.90
CA ASP A 850 4.26 32.28 18.42
C ASP A 850 4.21 30.94 19.27
N ARG A 851 3.59 29.89 18.74
CA ARG A 851 3.15 28.51 19.11
C ARG A 851 1.69 28.28 19.57
N LYS A 852 0.76 28.72 18.72
CA LYS A 852 -0.69 28.45 18.62
C LYS A 852 -1.11 27.99 17.16
N LEU A 853 -2.37 27.92 16.68
CA LEU A 853 -2.80 27.49 15.28
C LEU A 853 -4.23 28.16 14.98
N ASP A 854 -4.76 28.58 13.80
CA ASP A 854 -6.02 29.44 13.62
C ASP A 854 -7.03 29.01 12.54
N ILE A 855 -8.17 29.73 12.50
CA ILE A 855 -9.55 29.34 12.13
C ILE A 855 -10.28 30.27 10.96
N ALA A 856 -10.62 29.99 8.63
CA ALA A 856 -9.99 30.24 7.26
C ALA A 856 -10.85 30.20 5.96
N VAL A 857 -11.31 31.33 5.38
CA VAL A 857 -12.63 31.26 4.69
C VAL A 857 -12.81 31.84 3.27
N ALA A 858 -12.59 30.99 2.27
CA ALA A 858 -12.79 30.93 0.79
C ALA A 858 -14.07 31.18 -0.13
N ASN A 859 -15.10 32.00 0.16
CA ASN A 859 -16.55 31.79 -0.18
C ASN A 859 -17.21 32.41 -1.45
N ASN A 860 -18.51 32.15 -1.80
CA ASN A 860 -19.32 32.47 -3.05
C ASN A 860 -20.62 33.41 -3.05
N GLY A 861 -20.93 34.33 -2.10
CA GLY A 861 -22.03 35.35 -2.10
C GLY A 861 -21.71 36.85 -2.44
N THR A 862 -20.70 37.52 -1.82
CA THR A 862 -20.17 38.88 -2.18
C THR A 862 -18.68 39.08 -2.65
N ASP A 863 -17.72 38.14 -2.45
CA ASP A 863 -16.30 37.97 -2.96
C ASP A 863 -15.09 38.24 -2.00
N SER A 864 -15.27 38.05 -0.69
CA SER A 864 -14.31 38.42 0.38
C SER A 864 -13.34 37.36 1.06
N LEU A 865 -13.20 37.21 2.41
CA LEU A 865 -12.31 36.29 3.25
C LEU A 865 -12.27 36.73 4.76
N ASN A 866 -12.34 35.90 5.85
CA ASN A 866 -12.44 36.38 7.29
C ASN A 866 -11.66 35.66 8.50
N ILE A 867 -10.89 36.31 9.47
CA ILE A 867 -10.35 35.87 10.87
C ILE A 867 -10.14 37.05 11.93
N LEU A 868 -10.42 36.84 13.28
CA LEU A 868 -10.63 37.69 14.55
C LEU A 868 -9.57 37.98 15.72
N LEU A 869 -8.27 38.27 15.50
CA LEU A 869 -7.07 37.56 16.03
C LEU A 869 -7.06 36.69 17.32
N GLN A 870 -6.58 35.41 17.27
CA GLN A 870 -6.37 34.51 18.42
C GLN A 870 -5.22 35.12 19.20
N THR A 871 -5.53 35.62 20.39
CA THR A 871 -4.74 36.72 21.00
C THR A 871 -4.58 36.62 22.50
N CYS A 872 -5.04 35.51 23.06
CA CYS A 872 -4.70 35.08 24.41
C CYS A 872 -3.63 33.97 24.32
#